data_AF-A0A3P7FKW0-F1
#
_entry.id   AF-A0A3P7FKW0-F1
#
_cell.length_a   1.000
_cell.length_b   1.000
_cell.length_c   1.000
_cell.angle_alpha   90.00
_cell.angle_beta   90.00
_cell.angle_gamma   90.00
#
_symmetry.space_group_name_H-M   'P 1'
#
loop_
_entity.id
_entity.type
_entity.pdbx_description
1 polymer ?
#
loop_
_entity_poly.entity_id
_entity_poly.type
_entity_poly.pdbx_seq_one_letter_code
_entity_poly.pdbx_strand_id
1 'polypeptide(L)'
;MTKVGVEKDDGANDLRLTNQTVVAPGNLLVELLESDRAVQAEYFLEACSSEEGRITNSASAVVGNGCESSDNSNETIGNDNEIEQHKLKISDVSKKAEAISTTMNKEEKNHGDDSDENEEGITVTDNDEKNGNSENNSGAVGVDSGVEKDRESEDDEYVVEKILDKRYNRRKKRIEYLIKWAGYDNESENTWESAENCESAPDAIREYEESQKKNTTKYPLRSRPIKEESGSNDDGEKLSKSIKRKMNEVKEELFSEVASKRTEVDFLVLKILSVKKEHNEILAVGRFENGHHDLMSTRMLSANVQKLMSNVIETRTIQVNSDVASVKPKAAKELKKEAAKAAKLAKFHEKVKKMGVQACQTKQLTVETKKREVCEYTANTKPGEKKNTVIDLPNAYSPRYVEAAWYEWWQKSGFFRPEYKRDLSKPNPKGIFTVVIPPPNVTGTLHLGHALATSVEDAVCRWHRMKGKTVLFNPGCDHAGIATQVVVEKRLKRELGLTRHDLGREKKGEVIYNQLRKMGAGVDWDRACFMMDPKITRAVTHAFIVMHEKGVIYRSNRLVNWCCVLRSAISDIEVDKVELNGRTLLSVPGYLRKIEFGALTSFAYPIENSDEEVVVATTRIETMLGDTAIAVHPKDNRYKHLIGKNCLHPFLQRKLPIIADSFVDMEFATGIVKITPAHDHNDYEVGLRHNLPFITCFTDDGNMSEQCGEFKNMKRFDARDAVLEALKKKGLFRGQSDNPMVVPLCSRSKDIVEPILKSQWYVKCDQIAQRAFEAVK
;
A
#
# COMPACT_ATOMS: atom_id res chain seq x y z
N MET A 1 -20.88 38.28 40.44
CA MET A 1 -21.32 37.72 41.74
C MET A 1 -20.96 36.24 41.68
N THR A 2 -20.02 35.66 42.43
CA THR A 2 -19.12 36.13 43.51
C THR A 2 -17.91 35.16 43.48
N LYS A 3 -16.65 35.58 43.20
CA LYS A 3 -15.55 35.87 44.19
C LYS A 3 -15.49 34.81 45.32
N VAL A 4 -14.42 34.12 45.74
CA VAL A 4 -12.92 34.16 45.68
C VAL A 4 -12.44 32.68 45.77
N GLY A 5 -11.23 32.19 45.44
CA GLY A 5 -9.93 32.78 45.04
C GLY A 5 -8.93 31.69 44.57
N VAL A 6 -7.66 31.74 45.03
CA VAL A 6 -6.54 30.85 44.62
C VAL A 6 -5.54 30.65 45.76
N GLU A 7 -5.05 29.41 45.97
CA GLU A 7 -3.73 28.99 46.53
C GLU A 7 -3.70 27.44 46.43
N LYS A 8 -2.76 26.76 45.74
CA LYS A 8 -1.32 26.51 46.03
C LYS A 8 -1.05 25.78 47.37
N ASP A 9 -0.82 24.46 47.35
CA ASP A 9 0.52 23.87 47.17
C ASP A 9 0.51 22.32 47.11
N ASP A 10 1.54 21.79 46.44
CA ASP A 10 2.23 20.50 46.48
C ASP A 10 1.79 19.32 47.39
N GLY A 11 2.00 18.09 46.87
CA GLY A 11 2.68 17.06 47.68
C GLY A 11 1.96 15.74 48.04
N ALA A 12 1.82 14.83 47.05
CA ALA A 12 1.99 13.36 47.16
C ALA A 12 1.13 12.45 48.09
N ASN A 13 0.79 11.28 47.50
CA ASN A 13 0.54 9.95 48.09
C ASN A 13 -0.82 9.55 48.71
N ASP A 14 -1.46 8.60 48.02
CA ASP A 14 -2.19 7.41 48.49
C ASP A 14 -3.12 7.44 49.72
N LEU A 15 -4.41 7.08 49.51
CA LEU A 15 -5.06 5.90 50.14
C LEU A 15 -6.57 5.70 49.76
N ARG A 16 -6.85 4.67 48.96
CA ARG A 16 -7.83 3.54 49.16
C ARG A 16 -9.31 3.72 49.62
N LEU A 17 -10.13 2.73 49.16
CA LEU A 17 -11.46 2.21 49.63
C LEU A 17 -12.73 2.91 49.06
N THR A 18 -13.44 2.34 48.06
CA THR A 18 -14.43 1.21 48.03
C THR A 18 -15.83 1.47 48.61
N ASN A 19 -16.87 1.58 47.75
CA ASN A 19 -18.01 0.63 47.68
C ASN A 19 -19.10 1.05 46.64
N GLN A 20 -19.73 0.04 46.01
CA GLN A 20 -21.15 -0.14 45.60
C GLN A 20 -22.00 1.13 45.22
N THR A 21 -22.83 1.19 44.16
CA THR A 21 -23.71 0.17 43.54
C THR A 21 -24.22 0.62 42.13
N VAL A 22 -24.33 -0.32 41.18
CA VAL A 22 -25.26 -0.43 40.01
C VAL A 22 -25.90 0.83 39.35
N VAL A 23 -25.70 1.02 38.03
CA VAL A 23 -26.68 1.17 36.91
C VAL A 23 -25.90 1.55 35.62
N ALA A 24 -26.34 1.10 34.44
CA ALA A 24 -25.71 1.33 33.12
C ALA A 24 -26.78 1.73 32.06
N PRO A 25 -26.45 2.04 30.80
CA PRO A 25 -25.28 2.74 30.25
C PRO A 25 -25.67 3.93 29.32
N GLY A 26 -24.79 4.92 29.13
CA GLY A 26 -24.99 5.93 28.08
C GLY A 26 -23.87 6.96 27.92
N ASN A 27 -23.37 7.10 26.69
CA ASN A 27 -22.61 8.23 26.15
C ASN A 27 -21.49 8.86 27.02
N LEU A 28 -20.27 8.33 26.92
CA LEU A 28 -19.05 9.12 26.65
C LEU A 28 -17.88 8.16 26.37
N LEU A 29 -17.09 8.41 25.32
CA LEU A 29 -15.72 7.91 25.27
C LEU A 29 -14.85 8.91 24.48
N VAL A 30 -14.37 9.89 25.24
CA VAL A 30 -13.23 10.74 24.90
C VAL A 30 -11.96 9.92 25.14
N GLU A 31 -10.96 10.16 24.30
CA GLU A 31 -9.52 9.85 24.42
C GLU A 31 -9.06 8.70 25.35
N LEU A 32 -8.33 7.76 24.74
CA LEU A 32 -7.04 7.35 25.30
C LEU A 32 -6.09 7.00 24.14
N LEU A 33 -5.01 7.79 24.04
CA LEU A 33 -3.84 7.49 23.24
C LEU A 33 -3.12 6.28 23.86
N GLU A 34 -2.68 5.31 23.06
CA GLU A 34 -1.39 4.62 23.29
C GLU A 34 -1.02 3.66 22.13
N SER A 35 0.23 3.79 21.68
CA SER A 35 1.05 2.82 20.95
C SER A 35 0.39 1.84 19.95
N ASP A 36 0.46 2.18 18.66
CA ASP A 36 0.60 1.17 17.59
C ASP A 36 2.00 1.33 16.95
N ARG A 37 3.01 0.78 17.65
CA ARG A 37 4.40 0.55 17.21
C ARG A 37 4.59 -0.97 17.07
N ALA A 38 4.23 -1.52 15.91
CA ALA A 38 4.59 -2.87 15.46
C ALA A 38 4.17 -3.07 13.98
N VAL A 39 4.70 -4.11 13.33
CA VAL A 39 4.30 -4.63 12.00
C VAL A 39 4.74 -3.77 10.79
N GLN A 40 6.06 -3.57 10.67
CA GLN A 40 6.76 -3.52 9.37
C GLN A 40 7.85 -4.63 9.27
N ALA A 41 7.62 -5.76 9.93
CA ALA A 41 8.29 -7.05 9.74
C ALA A 41 7.47 -8.10 10.54
N GLU A 42 6.92 -9.13 9.86
CA GLU A 42 6.41 -10.40 10.41
C GLU A 42 5.82 -11.23 9.23
N TYR A 43 5.90 -12.56 9.30
CA TYR A 43 5.40 -13.57 8.34
C TYR A 43 6.26 -13.88 7.09
N PHE A 44 7.50 -14.32 7.35
CA PHE A 44 8.05 -15.51 6.71
C PHE A 44 7.86 -16.73 7.65
N LEU A 45 8.03 -17.95 7.11
CA LEU A 45 7.81 -19.27 7.75
C LEU A 45 6.35 -19.75 7.94
N GLU A 46 6.22 -21.08 7.95
CA GLU A 46 5.00 -21.94 7.99
C GLU A 46 3.98 -21.88 6.83
N ALA A 47 4.17 -22.76 5.83
CA ALA A 47 3.08 -23.57 5.23
C ALA A 47 3.61 -24.64 4.22
N CYS A 48 3.93 -25.83 4.76
CA CYS A 48 3.80 -27.17 4.17
C CYS A 48 4.01 -27.43 2.66
N SER A 49 5.14 -28.07 2.35
CA SER A 49 5.22 -29.41 1.74
C SER A 49 4.15 -29.87 0.72
N SER A 50 4.50 -29.91 -0.56
CA SER A 50 4.41 -31.12 -1.43
C SER A 50 4.76 -30.83 -2.91
N GLU A 51 5.05 -31.92 -3.63
CA GLU A 51 5.20 -32.06 -5.09
C GLU A 51 6.50 -31.57 -5.76
N GLU A 52 7.30 -32.57 -6.14
CA GLU A 52 8.46 -32.48 -7.03
C GLU A 52 8.05 -32.14 -8.47
N GLY A 53 8.91 -31.42 -9.19
CA GLY A 53 8.64 -31.11 -10.61
C GLY A 53 9.87 -30.58 -11.34
N ARG A 54 10.55 -31.47 -12.09
CA ARG A 54 11.70 -31.13 -12.96
C ARG A 54 11.38 -29.94 -13.88
N ILE A 55 12.28 -28.96 -13.93
CA ILE A 55 12.36 -27.99 -15.03
C ILE A 55 13.72 -28.14 -15.70
N THR A 56 13.71 -28.50 -16.98
CA THR A 56 14.91 -28.66 -17.81
C THR A 56 15.39 -27.32 -18.35
N ASN A 57 16.71 -27.09 -18.28
CA ASN A 57 17.34 -25.90 -18.85
C ASN A 57 17.19 -25.88 -20.38
N SER A 58 16.60 -24.81 -20.93
CA SER A 58 16.80 -24.44 -22.35
C SER A 58 16.51 -22.95 -22.60
N ALA A 59 17.56 -22.14 -22.55
CA ALA A 59 17.60 -20.82 -23.17
C ALA A 59 18.98 -20.64 -23.82
N SER A 60 19.05 -20.90 -25.13
CA SER A 60 20.29 -20.84 -25.90
C SER A 60 20.78 -19.39 -26.04
N ALA A 61 22.04 -19.14 -25.72
CA ALA A 61 22.72 -17.90 -26.08
C ALA A 61 23.10 -17.94 -27.57
N VAL A 62 22.56 -17.01 -28.35
CA VAL A 62 23.02 -16.78 -29.73
C VAL A 62 24.25 -15.86 -29.68
N VAL A 63 25.43 -16.45 -29.86
CA VAL A 63 26.66 -15.72 -30.15
C VAL A 63 26.85 -15.72 -31.67
N GLY A 64 26.96 -14.54 -32.27
CA GLY A 64 27.23 -14.35 -33.70
C GLY A 64 28.33 -13.30 -33.89
N ASN A 65 29.44 -13.71 -34.50
CA ASN A 65 30.67 -12.92 -34.60
C ASN A 65 30.59 -11.77 -35.62
N GLY A 66 31.44 -10.75 -35.43
CA GLY A 66 32.11 -10.08 -36.55
C GLY A 66 32.22 -8.55 -36.48
N CYS A 67 33.38 -8.04 -36.05
CA CYS A 67 34.26 -7.16 -36.86
C CYS A 67 35.46 -6.67 -36.04
N GLU A 68 36.66 -6.77 -36.62
CA GLU A 68 37.88 -6.08 -36.18
C GLU A 68 38.10 -4.78 -36.97
N SER A 69 39.09 -3.97 -36.56
CA SER A 69 39.62 -2.73 -37.17
C SER A 69 38.73 -1.47 -37.13
N SER A 70 39.27 -0.24 -36.99
CA SER A 70 40.56 0.22 -36.42
C SER A 70 40.49 1.75 -36.14
N ASP A 71 41.54 2.28 -35.51
CA ASP A 71 42.02 3.69 -35.56
C ASP A 71 41.31 4.82 -34.76
N ASN A 72 41.87 5.05 -33.57
CA ASN A 72 42.54 6.29 -33.14
C ASN A 72 41.98 7.67 -33.54
N SER A 73 41.61 8.45 -32.51
CA SER A 73 42.27 9.75 -32.26
C SER A 73 42.11 10.20 -30.81
N ASN A 74 43.22 10.56 -30.15
CA ASN A 74 43.23 11.16 -28.81
C ASN A 74 42.79 12.63 -28.85
N GLU A 75 42.16 13.11 -27.78
CA GLU A 75 42.54 14.40 -27.20
C GLU A 75 42.34 14.40 -25.68
N THR A 76 43.35 14.90 -24.95
CA THR A 76 43.49 14.80 -23.50
C THR A 76 43.37 16.18 -22.87
N ILE A 77 42.66 16.31 -21.74
CA ILE A 77 42.72 17.35 -20.67
C ILE A 77 41.50 17.08 -19.76
N GLY A 78 41.53 17.07 -18.42
CA GLY A 78 42.62 17.22 -17.45
C GLY A 78 42.05 17.47 -16.04
N ASN A 79 42.76 17.00 -15.01
CA ASN A 79 42.64 17.31 -13.57
C ASN A 79 41.41 16.79 -12.78
N ASP A 80 41.67 15.75 -11.97
CA ASP A 80 41.68 15.80 -10.50
C ASP A 80 40.54 16.52 -9.74
N ASN A 81 39.76 15.75 -8.97
CA ASN A 81 39.96 15.74 -7.50
C ASN A 81 39.16 14.64 -6.77
N GLU A 82 39.77 14.22 -5.66
CA GLU A 82 39.39 13.23 -4.66
C GLU A 82 37.94 13.31 -4.14
N ILE A 83 37.27 12.16 -4.00
CA ILE A 83 36.55 11.79 -2.76
C ILE A 83 36.71 10.28 -2.53
N GLU A 84 37.67 9.87 -1.71
CA GLU A 84 37.55 8.63 -0.94
C GLU A 84 36.70 8.88 0.30
N GLN A 85 35.60 8.15 0.46
CA GLN A 85 35.05 7.76 1.77
C GLN A 85 34.01 6.63 1.62
N HIS A 86 33.88 5.78 2.65
CA HIS A 86 33.03 4.57 2.71
C HIS A 86 33.45 3.34 1.86
N LYS A 87 34.69 2.87 2.04
CA LYS A 87 34.99 1.43 2.00
C LYS A 87 34.94 0.85 3.41
N LEU A 88 33.78 0.34 3.84
CA LEU A 88 33.65 -0.49 5.04
C LEU A 88 33.73 -1.98 4.67
N LYS A 89 34.48 -2.72 5.49
CA LYS A 89 35.03 -4.06 5.23
C LYS A 89 33.98 -5.10 4.83
N ILE A 90 34.12 -5.67 3.63
CA ILE A 90 33.53 -6.97 3.23
C ILE A 90 34.68 -7.90 2.82
N SER A 91 35.50 -8.31 3.78
CA SER A 91 36.63 -9.24 3.56
C SER A 91 36.39 -10.65 4.12
N ASP A 92 35.40 -10.81 5.00
CA ASP A 92 35.25 -12.03 5.82
C ASP A 92 34.04 -12.90 5.40
N VAL A 93 33.14 -12.38 4.55
CA VAL A 93 32.03 -13.14 3.97
C VAL A 93 32.48 -13.98 2.76
N SER A 94 33.39 -13.44 1.93
CA SER A 94 33.87 -14.11 0.71
C SER A 94 34.59 -15.44 0.99
N LYS A 95 35.28 -15.56 2.14
CA LYS A 95 36.05 -16.76 2.50
C LYS A 95 35.19 -17.92 3.02
N LYS A 96 33.95 -17.65 3.47
CA LYS A 96 33.00 -18.71 3.85
C LYS A 96 32.31 -19.31 2.62
N ALA A 97 32.01 -18.50 1.60
CA ALA A 97 31.43 -18.97 0.34
C ALA A 97 32.37 -19.91 -0.44
N GLU A 98 33.68 -19.60 -0.49
CA GLU A 98 34.68 -20.46 -1.13
C GLU A 98 34.90 -21.80 -0.40
N ALA A 99 34.72 -21.83 0.93
CA ALA A 99 34.81 -23.05 1.72
C ALA A 99 33.66 -24.02 1.41
N ILE A 100 32.43 -23.52 1.21
CA ILE A 100 31.25 -24.35 0.92
C ILE A 100 31.33 -24.94 -0.50
N SER A 101 31.72 -24.13 -1.50
CA SER A 101 31.93 -24.57 -2.89
C SER A 101 33.02 -25.66 -3.03
N THR A 102 34.01 -25.67 -2.14
CA THR A 102 35.12 -26.64 -2.18
C THR A 102 34.75 -27.99 -1.51
N THR A 103 33.74 -28.02 -0.64
CA THR A 103 33.31 -29.24 0.06
C THR A 103 32.32 -30.05 -0.79
N MET A 104 31.38 -29.41 -1.48
CA MET A 104 30.41 -30.11 -2.35
C MET A 104 31.07 -30.80 -3.56
N ASN A 105 32.24 -30.33 -4.01
CA ASN A 105 33.00 -30.94 -5.12
C ASN A 105 33.89 -32.13 -4.70
N LYS A 106 33.79 -32.62 -3.45
CA LYS A 106 34.60 -33.75 -2.93
C LYS A 106 33.80 -34.99 -2.53
N GLU A 107 32.48 -34.94 -2.52
CA GLU A 107 31.64 -36.07 -2.11
C GLU A 107 31.09 -36.91 -3.28
N GLU A 108 31.23 -36.44 -4.54
CA GLU A 108 30.84 -37.21 -5.75
C GLU A 108 31.96 -38.13 -6.30
N LYS A 109 32.99 -38.42 -5.50
CA LYS A 109 34.07 -39.36 -5.85
C LYS A 109 34.47 -40.21 -4.65
N ASN A 110 33.89 -41.40 -4.51
CA ASN A 110 34.50 -42.64 -3.96
C ASN A 110 33.43 -43.70 -3.60
N HIS A 111 33.05 -44.53 -4.57
CA HIS A 111 32.52 -45.92 -4.47
C HIS A 111 32.19 -46.33 -5.92
N GLY A 112 32.66 -47.44 -6.50
CA GLY A 112 33.61 -48.47 -6.08
C GLY A 112 33.56 -49.57 -7.17
N ASP A 113 34.72 -50.07 -7.61
CA ASP A 113 34.83 -50.95 -8.80
C ASP A 113 34.04 -52.27 -8.69
N ASP A 114 33.57 -52.79 -9.84
CA ASP A 114 33.95 -54.15 -10.27
C ASP A 114 33.62 -54.42 -11.77
N SER A 115 34.65 -54.90 -12.49
CA SER A 115 34.73 -55.77 -13.69
C SER A 115 33.46 -56.29 -14.43
N ASP A 116 33.45 -56.60 -15.74
CA ASP A 116 34.45 -56.47 -16.82
C ASP A 116 33.77 -56.49 -18.22
N GLU A 117 34.51 -55.96 -19.19
CA GLU A 117 34.42 -56.02 -20.68
C GLU A 117 33.61 -57.21 -21.31
N ASN A 118 32.87 -57.05 -22.42
CA ASN A 118 33.43 -56.80 -23.76
C ASN A 118 32.38 -56.44 -24.87
N GLU A 119 32.88 -56.07 -26.05
CA GLU A 119 32.21 -55.31 -27.12
C GLU A 119 31.41 -56.10 -28.20
N GLU A 120 30.87 -55.32 -29.17
CA GLU A 120 30.33 -55.67 -30.50
C GLU A 120 28.95 -56.37 -30.56
N GLY A 121 27.99 -55.99 -31.41
CA GLY A 121 27.91 -54.91 -32.41
C GLY A 121 26.73 -55.14 -33.38
N ILE A 122 26.46 -54.18 -34.28
CA ILE A 122 25.66 -54.33 -35.54
C ILE A 122 24.11 -54.33 -35.42
N THR A 123 23.52 -53.14 -35.61
CA THR A 123 22.47 -52.73 -36.62
C THR A 123 21.47 -53.74 -37.23
N VAL A 124 20.24 -53.44 -37.71
CA VAL A 124 19.34 -52.25 -37.82
C VAL A 124 17.98 -52.76 -38.39
N THR A 125 16.94 -51.90 -38.46
CA THR A 125 15.70 -51.98 -39.30
C THR A 125 14.54 -52.92 -38.93
N ASP A 126 13.47 -52.27 -38.44
CA ASP A 126 12.17 -52.09 -39.11
C ASP A 126 11.03 -53.15 -39.12
N ASN A 127 9.87 -52.59 -38.74
CA ASN A 127 8.51 -52.73 -39.31
C ASN A 127 7.46 -53.66 -38.67
N ASP A 128 6.31 -53.03 -38.43
CA ASP A 128 4.93 -53.50 -38.66
C ASP A 128 4.38 -54.70 -37.84
N GLU A 129 3.12 -54.75 -37.42
CA GLU A 129 2.07 -53.72 -37.23
C GLU A 129 0.93 -54.34 -36.38
N LYS A 130 -0.03 -53.52 -35.93
CA LYS A 130 -1.45 -53.87 -35.65
C LYS A 130 -1.86 -54.76 -34.44
N ASN A 131 -2.62 -54.08 -33.58
CA ASN A 131 -3.96 -54.44 -33.07
C ASN A 131 -4.14 -55.54 -31.98
N GLY A 132 -4.92 -55.18 -30.95
CA GLY A 132 -5.78 -56.17 -30.28
C GLY A 132 -6.23 -55.90 -28.82
N ASN A 133 -7.04 -54.87 -28.58
CA ASN A 133 -8.09 -54.71 -27.53
C ASN A 133 -8.09 -55.53 -26.21
N SER A 134 -8.61 -54.85 -25.16
CA SER A 134 -9.36 -55.38 -23.99
C SER A 134 -8.59 -56.27 -22.98
N GLU A 135 -8.89 -56.30 -21.67
CA GLU A 135 -9.86 -55.55 -20.87
C GLU A 135 -9.42 -55.47 -19.38
N ASN A 136 -10.15 -54.68 -18.59
CA ASN A 136 -10.01 -54.44 -17.16
C ASN A 136 -9.66 -55.68 -16.28
N ASN A 137 -8.80 -55.53 -15.27
CA ASN A 137 -9.30 -55.65 -13.88
C ASN A 137 -8.43 -55.00 -12.80
N SER A 138 -9.06 -54.77 -11.64
CA SER A 138 -8.51 -54.17 -10.43
C SER A 138 -7.53 -55.06 -9.66
N GLY A 139 -6.53 -54.46 -9.00
CA GLY A 139 -5.71 -55.10 -7.96
C GLY A 139 -4.99 -54.08 -7.10
N ALA A 140 -5.44 -53.89 -5.85
CA ALA A 140 -4.82 -52.97 -4.89
C ALA A 140 -4.12 -53.75 -3.76
N VAL A 141 -2.79 -53.82 -3.82
CA VAL A 141 -1.84 -54.25 -2.77
C VAL A 141 -0.52 -53.55 -3.12
N GLY A 142 0.33 -53.05 -2.22
CA GLY A 142 0.27 -52.94 -0.77
C GLY A 142 1.48 -52.08 -0.32
N VAL A 143 1.43 -51.54 0.91
CA VAL A 143 2.48 -50.66 1.43
C VAL A 143 3.73 -51.46 1.80
N ASP A 144 4.91 -50.97 1.42
CA ASP A 144 6.15 -51.27 2.15
C ASP A 144 6.89 -49.95 2.46
N SER A 145 7.59 -49.93 3.59
CA SER A 145 8.04 -48.74 4.29
C SER A 145 9.57 -48.68 4.38
N GLY A 146 10.19 -47.90 3.50
CA GLY A 146 11.61 -47.53 3.58
C GLY A 146 11.79 -46.27 4.43
N VAL A 147 12.42 -46.42 5.60
CA VAL A 147 12.82 -45.29 6.46
C VAL A 147 14.22 -44.84 6.06
N GLU A 148 14.34 -43.70 5.40
CA GLU A 148 15.63 -43.02 5.21
C GLU A 148 15.60 -41.61 5.81
N LYS A 149 16.76 -41.18 6.31
CA LYS A 149 16.90 -40.10 7.27
C LYS A 149 16.95 -38.72 6.59
N ASP A 150 16.20 -37.79 7.15
CA ASP A 150 16.26 -36.37 6.80
C ASP A 150 17.69 -35.83 6.89
N ARG A 151 18.07 -35.02 5.89
CA ARG A 151 19.20 -34.09 5.99
C ARG A 151 18.63 -32.69 6.09
N GLU A 152 18.89 -32.04 7.21
CA GLU A 152 18.38 -30.72 7.55
C GLU A 152 18.84 -29.66 6.52
N SER A 153 17.94 -28.79 6.10
CA SER A 153 18.28 -27.59 5.34
C SER A 153 18.65 -26.46 6.30
N GLU A 154 19.81 -25.86 6.12
CA GLU A 154 20.28 -24.73 6.92
C GLU A 154 19.36 -23.50 6.72
N ASP A 155 18.46 -23.25 7.68
CA ASP A 155 17.73 -21.99 7.78
C ASP A 155 18.68 -20.88 8.28
N ASP A 156 18.59 -19.67 7.71
CA ASP A 156 19.39 -18.52 8.11
C ASP A 156 19.03 -18.06 9.55
N GLU A 157 19.73 -18.63 10.54
CA GLU A 157 19.50 -18.41 11.97
C GLU A 157 19.91 -16.99 12.40
N TYR A 158 18.93 -16.12 12.67
CA TYR A 158 19.17 -14.77 13.16
C TYR A 158 19.66 -14.78 14.61
N VAL A 159 20.90 -14.33 14.82
CA VAL A 159 21.52 -14.32 16.15
C VAL A 159 20.98 -13.16 17.00
N VAL A 160 20.40 -13.51 18.15
CA VAL A 160 19.99 -12.56 19.21
C VAL A 160 21.25 -12.02 19.90
N GLU A 161 21.45 -10.70 19.86
CA GLU A 161 22.51 -10.05 20.65
C GLU A 161 22.07 -9.87 22.11
N LYS A 162 20.84 -9.37 22.31
CA LYS A 162 20.32 -9.06 23.64
C LYS A 162 18.79 -8.93 23.66
N ILE A 163 18.16 -9.33 24.77
CA ILE A 163 16.77 -8.99 25.08
C ILE A 163 16.72 -7.65 25.82
N LEU A 164 15.95 -6.71 25.30
CA LEU A 164 15.81 -5.34 25.83
C LEU A 164 14.58 -5.18 26.74
N ASP A 165 13.45 -5.81 26.40
CA ASP A 165 12.17 -5.63 27.11
C ASP A 165 11.25 -6.86 26.98
N LYS A 166 10.19 -6.94 27.81
CA LYS A 166 9.22 -8.04 27.87
C LYS A 166 7.80 -7.49 28.06
N ARG A 167 6.86 -7.88 27.18
CA ARG A 167 5.44 -7.49 27.26
C ARG A 167 4.49 -8.68 27.17
N TYR A 168 3.26 -8.48 27.65
CA TYR A 168 2.15 -9.41 27.42
C TYR A 168 1.21 -8.86 26.34
N ASN A 169 1.19 -9.50 25.17
CA ASN A 169 0.35 -9.08 24.06
C ASN A 169 -1.10 -9.56 24.29
N ARG A 170 -1.93 -8.70 24.89
CA ARG A 170 -3.35 -9.00 25.20
C ARG A 170 -4.17 -9.43 23.99
N ARG A 171 -3.79 -9.03 22.77
CA ARG A 171 -4.51 -9.38 21.52
C ARG A 171 -4.11 -10.76 20.99
N LYS A 172 -2.82 -11.09 21.01
CA LYS A 172 -2.29 -12.43 20.64
C LYS A 172 -2.29 -13.44 21.81
N LYS A 173 -2.64 -13.01 23.03
CA LYS A 173 -2.65 -13.78 24.31
C LYS A 173 -1.30 -14.41 24.72
N ARG A 174 -0.18 -13.92 24.18
CA ARG A 174 1.17 -14.48 24.38
C ARG A 174 2.15 -13.45 24.99
N ILE A 175 3.28 -13.95 25.50
CA ILE A 175 4.42 -13.13 25.89
C ILE A 175 5.24 -12.80 24.63
N GLU A 176 5.73 -11.57 24.55
CA GLU A 176 6.66 -11.11 23.50
C GLU A 176 7.88 -10.44 24.14
N TYR A 177 9.05 -10.60 23.52
CA TYR A 177 10.33 -10.00 23.92
C TYR A 177 10.82 -9.01 22.85
N LEU A 178 11.39 -7.89 23.27
CA LEU A 178 12.03 -6.93 22.37
C LEU A 178 13.49 -7.36 22.15
N ILE A 179 13.82 -7.77 20.93
CA ILE A 179 15.13 -8.29 20.55
C ILE A 179 16.00 -7.16 19.97
N LYS A 180 17.26 -7.10 20.41
CA LYS A 180 18.37 -6.51 19.65
C LYS A 180 19.06 -7.61 18.84
N TRP A 181 19.10 -7.44 17.53
CA TRP A 181 19.67 -8.41 16.58
C TRP A 181 21.17 -8.14 16.34
N ALA A 182 21.98 -9.19 16.32
CA ALA A 182 23.41 -9.05 16.08
C ALA A 182 23.69 -8.49 14.67
N GLY A 183 24.50 -7.44 14.59
CA GLY A 183 24.81 -6.74 13.33
C GLY A 183 23.83 -5.61 12.95
N TYR A 184 22.82 -5.32 13.77
CA TYR A 184 21.85 -4.24 13.57
C TYR A 184 21.97 -3.20 14.69
N ASP A 185 22.77 -2.15 14.46
CA ASP A 185 23.09 -1.13 15.48
C ASP A 185 21.98 -0.10 15.74
N ASN A 186 20.98 -0.01 14.85
CA ASN A 186 19.96 1.03 14.92
C ASN A 186 18.73 0.57 15.70
N GLU A 187 18.35 1.30 16.75
CA GLU A 187 17.22 0.97 17.63
C GLU A 187 15.87 0.77 16.90
N SER A 188 15.71 1.35 15.71
CA SER A 188 14.51 1.15 14.89
C SER A 188 14.38 -0.25 14.27
N GLU A 189 15.46 -1.05 14.26
CA GLU A 189 15.51 -2.41 13.70
C GLU A 189 15.28 -3.49 14.79
N ASN A 190 15.08 -3.10 16.05
CA ASN A 190 14.66 -4.01 17.14
C ASN A 190 13.20 -4.48 16.95
N THR A 191 12.93 -5.79 17.04
CA THR A 191 11.58 -6.37 16.83
C THR A 191 11.00 -7.04 18.08
N TRP A 192 9.68 -7.18 18.12
CA TRP A 192 8.94 -7.85 19.20
C TRP A 192 8.57 -9.29 18.80
N GLU A 193 9.38 -10.26 19.20
CA GLU A 193 9.19 -11.68 18.87
C GLU A 193 8.42 -12.44 19.96
N SER A 194 7.76 -13.55 19.61
CA SER A 194 7.17 -14.45 20.61
C SER A 194 8.24 -15.23 21.36
N ALA A 195 7.91 -15.73 22.55
CA ALA A 195 8.82 -16.63 23.27
C ALA A 195 9.18 -17.90 22.47
N GLU A 196 8.26 -18.38 21.61
CA GLU A 196 8.45 -19.51 20.69
C GLU A 196 9.48 -19.18 19.60
N ASN A 197 9.47 -17.97 19.04
CA ASN A 197 10.46 -17.51 18.06
C ASN A 197 11.87 -17.32 18.67
N CYS A 198 11.98 -17.27 19.99
CA CYS A 198 13.25 -17.06 20.71
C CYS A 198 13.90 -18.37 21.19
N GLU A 199 13.42 -19.54 20.78
CA GLU A 199 13.90 -20.84 21.27
C GLU A 199 15.38 -21.13 20.94
N SER A 200 15.95 -20.49 19.91
CA SER A 200 17.39 -20.51 19.58
C SER A 200 18.27 -19.68 20.53
N ALA A 201 17.69 -18.83 21.39
CA ALA A 201 18.43 -17.92 22.28
C ALA A 201 18.02 -18.03 23.77
N PRO A 202 17.99 -19.24 24.38
CA PRO A 202 17.50 -19.45 25.74
C PRO A 202 18.34 -18.74 26.81
N ASP A 203 19.66 -18.59 26.57
CA ASP A 203 20.58 -17.91 27.48
C ASP A 203 20.27 -16.40 27.59
N ALA A 204 19.92 -15.74 26.48
CA ALA A 204 19.58 -14.32 26.45
C ALA A 204 18.25 -14.02 27.19
N ILE A 205 17.28 -14.93 27.08
CA ILE A 205 16.04 -14.88 27.89
C ILE A 205 16.37 -15.07 29.37
N ARG A 206 17.21 -16.06 29.72
CA ARG A 206 17.60 -16.34 31.11
C ARG A 206 18.31 -15.14 31.74
N GLU A 207 19.28 -14.54 31.05
CA GLU A 207 20.01 -13.36 31.52
C GLU A 207 19.05 -12.18 31.76
N TYR A 208 18.13 -11.91 30.82
CA TYR A 208 17.10 -10.88 31.01
C TYR A 208 16.20 -11.17 32.21
N GLU A 209 15.64 -12.38 32.34
CA GLU A 209 14.79 -12.73 33.48
C GLU A 209 15.52 -12.68 34.82
N GLU A 210 16.79 -13.06 34.87
CA GLU A 210 17.62 -12.92 36.06
C GLU A 210 17.89 -11.45 36.41
N SER A 211 18.10 -10.59 35.41
CA SER A 211 18.25 -9.14 35.62
C SER A 211 16.97 -8.52 36.20
N GLN A 212 15.80 -8.95 35.71
CA GLN A 212 14.50 -8.52 36.26
C GLN A 212 14.29 -9.05 37.68
N LYS A 213 14.64 -10.31 37.96
CA LYS A 213 14.57 -10.91 39.30
C LYS A 213 15.43 -10.13 40.31
N LYS A 214 16.66 -9.75 39.92
CA LYS A 214 17.59 -8.91 40.72
C LYS A 214 17.07 -7.49 40.97
N ASN A 215 16.23 -6.94 40.08
CA ASN A 215 15.54 -5.67 40.28
C ASN A 215 14.29 -5.78 41.17
N THR A 216 13.57 -6.92 41.14
CA THR A 216 12.36 -7.12 41.98
C THR A 216 12.64 -7.43 43.46
N THR A 217 13.85 -7.80 43.87
CA THR A 217 14.20 -8.14 45.27
C THR A 217 14.16 -6.97 46.26
N LYS A 218 13.64 -5.79 45.87
CA LYS A 218 13.56 -4.59 46.72
C LYS A 218 12.22 -4.32 47.41
N TYR A 219 11.15 -5.10 47.13
CA TYR A 219 9.85 -4.97 47.82
C TYR A 219 9.13 -6.33 48.01
N PRO A 220 8.85 -6.79 49.24
CA PRO A 220 8.15 -8.05 49.48
C PRO A 220 6.61 -7.89 49.42
N LEU A 221 5.96 -8.67 48.56
CA LEU A 221 4.50 -8.76 48.45
C LEU A 221 3.87 -9.56 49.62
N ARG A 222 2.74 -9.08 50.14
CA ARG A 222 1.84 -9.87 50.99
C ARG A 222 0.62 -10.34 50.18
N SER A 223 0.54 -11.63 49.91
CA SER A 223 -0.69 -12.31 49.50
C SER A 223 -1.43 -12.89 50.71
N ARG A 224 -2.74 -13.11 50.61
CA ARG A 224 -3.55 -13.93 51.53
C ARG A 224 -4.52 -14.81 50.72
N PRO A 225 -4.62 -16.11 50.99
CA PRO A 225 -5.50 -17.03 50.26
C PRO A 225 -6.83 -17.29 51.00
N ILE A 226 -7.90 -17.53 50.24
CA ILE A 226 -9.16 -18.18 50.68
C ILE A 226 -9.62 -19.02 49.46
N LYS A 227 -9.33 -20.33 49.44
CA LYS A 227 -10.18 -21.45 49.89
C LYS A 227 -11.47 -21.63 49.07
N GLU A 228 -11.50 -22.75 48.35
CA GLU A 228 -12.67 -23.34 47.70
C GLU A 228 -13.52 -24.07 48.75
N GLU A 229 -14.84 -24.00 48.62
CA GLU A 229 -15.77 -25.00 49.17
C GLU A 229 -16.80 -25.38 48.10
N SER A 230 -17.07 -26.68 48.00
CA SER A 230 -17.93 -27.30 47.00
C SER A 230 -19.40 -27.25 47.41
N GLY A 231 -20.27 -26.86 46.47
CA GLY A 231 -21.73 -26.87 46.64
C GLY A 231 -22.40 -27.17 45.30
N SER A 232 -23.28 -28.17 45.28
CA SER A 232 -23.76 -28.83 44.06
C SER A 232 -25.00 -28.19 43.43
N ASN A 233 -25.09 -28.37 42.11
CA ASN A 233 -26.29 -28.55 41.28
C ASN A 233 -27.29 -27.38 41.05
N ASP A 234 -27.35 -27.00 39.77
CA ASP A 234 -28.58 -26.99 38.96
C ASP A 234 -29.61 -25.85 39.11
N ASP A 235 -29.17 -24.59 38.97
CA ASP A 235 -30.09 -23.47 38.64
C ASP A 235 -29.52 -22.41 37.64
N GLY A 236 -28.27 -22.54 37.19
CA GLY A 236 -27.58 -21.51 36.40
C GLY A 236 -28.15 -21.25 34.99
N GLU A 237 -28.75 -22.24 34.34
CA GLU A 237 -29.13 -22.11 32.93
C GLU A 237 -30.48 -21.39 32.71
N LYS A 238 -31.42 -21.48 33.67
CA LYS A 238 -32.72 -20.81 33.58
C LYS A 238 -32.58 -19.29 33.74
N LEU A 239 -31.65 -18.82 34.59
CA LEU A 239 -31.45 -17.40 34.84
C LEU A 239 -30.93 -16.67 33.59
N SER A 240 -30.00 -17.27 32.83
CA SER A 240 -29.44 -16.66 31.62
C SER A 240 -30.46 -16.50 30.48
N LYS A 241 -31.38 -17.48 30.31
CA LYS A 241 -32.49 -17.42 29.35
C LYS A 241 -33.56 -16.41 29.78
N SER A 242 -33.84 -16.30 31.08
CA SER A 242 -34.78 -15.29 31.63
C SER A 242 -34.26 -13.86 31.47
N ILE A 243 -32.97 -13.62 31.76
CA ILE A 243 -32.33 -12.30 31.56
C ILE A 243 -32.30 -11.93 30.07
N LYS A 244 -31.98 -12.87 29.16
CA LYS A 244 -32.05 -12.61 27.70
C LYS A 244 -33.48 -12.33 27.21
N ARG A 245 -34.51 -12.98 27.77
CA ARG A 245 -35.91 -12.63 27.44
C ARG A 245 -36.27 -11.23 27.93
N LYS A 246 -36.01 -10.89 29.19
CA LYS A 246 -36.28 -9.54 29.71
C LYS A 246 -35.48 -8.44 28.99
N MET A 247 -34.23 -8.69 28.59
CA MET A 247 -33.47 -7.74 27.77
C MET A 247 -34.03 -7.56 26.35
N ASN A 248 -34.72 -8.56 25.79
CA ASN A 248 -35.40 -8.43 24.50
C ASN A 248 -36.78 -7.79 24.64
N GLU A 249 -37.56 -8.15 25.67
CA GLU A 249 -38.85 -7.51 25.99
C GLU A 249 -38.66 -6.00 26.26
N VAL A 250 -37.69 -5.62 27.10
CA VAL A 250 -37.35 -4.20 27.34
C VAL A 250 -36.84 -3.51 26.07
N LYS A 251 -36.19 -4.24 25.14
CA LYS A 251 -35.81 -3.68 23.83
C LYS A 251 -37.01 -3.47 22.91
N GLU A 252 -38.00 -4.35 22.91
CA GLU A 252 -39.22 -4.21 22.11
C GLU A 252 -40.20 -3.17 22.70
N GLU A 253 -40.29 -3.04 24.03
CA GLU A 253 -41.01 -1.94 24.67
C GLU A 253 -40.36 -0.58 24.34
N LEU A 254 -39.02 -0.44 24.48
CA LEU A 254 -38.35 0.81 24.09
C LEU A 254 -38.43 1.09 22.57
N PHE A 255 -38.48 0.09 21.70
CA PHE A 255 -38.68 0.32 20.26
C PHE A 255 -40.12 0.67 19.90
N SER A 256 -41.12 0.08 20.56
CA SER A 256 -42.54 0.36 20.27
C SER A 256 -43.03 1.68 20.88
N GLU A 257 -42.52 2.08 22.06
CA GLU A 257 -42.89 3.35 22.67
C GLU A 257 -42.23 4.56 21.97
N VAL A 258 -41.03 4.39 21.39
CA VAL A 258 -40.38 5.41 20.55
C VAL A 258 -41.04 5.54 19.17
N ALA A 259 -41.65 4.47 18.65
CA ALA A 259 -42.29 4.45 17.32
C ALA A 259 -43.65 5.16 17.23
N SER A 260 -44.28 5.51 18.37
CA SER A 260 -45.69 5.96 18.40
C SER A 260 -45.90 7.47 18.69
N LYS A 261 -44.84 8.27 18.87
CA LYS A 261 -44.94 9.67 19.35
C LYS A 261 -44.17 10.73 18.53
N ARG A 262 -43.84 10.50 17.26
CA ARG A 262 -43.22 11.52 16.39
C ARG A 262 -44.16 12.05 15.30
N THR A 263 -45.06 12.93 15.73
CA THR A 263 -45.57 14.02 14.89
C THR A 263 -44.44 14.97 14.51
N GLU A 264 -44.48 15.48 13.29
CA GLU A 264 -43.68 16.58 12.70
C GLU A 264 -42.57 17.19 13.56
N VAL A 265 -41.32 16.77 13.32
CA VAL A 265 -40.13 17.53 13.74
C VAL A 265 -39.17 17.60 12.54
N ASP A 266 -38.97 18.81 12.03
CA ASP A 266 -38.00 19.11 10.97
C ASP A 266 -36.56 18.89 11.47
N PHE A 267 -36.01 17.69 11.21
CA PHE A 267 -34.59 17.41 11.41
C PHE A 267 -33.83 17.47 10.09
N LEU A 268 -32.92 18.46 9.98
CA LEU A 268 -32.03 18.61 8.84
C LEU A 268 -31.01 17.46 8.76
N VAL A 269 -31.01 16.75 7.62
CA VAL A 269 -30.02 15.73 7.29
C VAL A 269 -28.76 16.44 6.78
N LEU A 270 -27.67 16.41 7.56
CA LEU A 270 -26.38 16.99 7.18
C LEU A 270 -25.74 16.27 5.99
N LYS A 271 -25.82 14.93 5.94
CA LYS A 271 -25.12 14.13 4.94
C LYS A 271 -25.68 12.72 4.82
N ILE A 272 -25.85 12.22 3.59
CA ILE A 272 -26.04 10.79 3.33
C ILE A 272 -24.66 10.09 3.35
N LEU A 273 -24.53 9.05 4.17
CA LEU A 273 -23.30 8.27 4.37
C LEU A 273 -23.21 7.04 3.48
N SER A 274 -24.34 6.37 3.26
CA SER A 274 -24.47 5.22 2.36
C SER A 274 -25.91 5.08 1.87
N VAL A 275 -26.11 4.27 0.83
CA VAL A 275 -27.41 3.95 0.25
C VAL A 275 -27.47 2.44 0.01
N LYS A 276 -28.55 1.78 0.42
CA LYS A 276 -28.79 0.34 0.24
C LYS A 276 -30.16 0.14 -0.41
N LYS A 277 -30.27 -0.85 -1.31
CA LYS A 277 -31.57 -1.29 -1.84
C LYS A 277 -32.04 -2.53 -1.07
N GLU A 278 -33.27 -2.49 -0.56
CA GLU A 278 -33.91 -3.61 0.14
C GLU A 278 -35.40 -3.64 -0.22
N HIS A 279 -35.93 -4.82 -0.51
CA HIS A 279 -37.38 -5.05 -0.72
C HIS A 279 -38.10 -4.01 -1.61
N ASN A 280 -37.47 -3.66 -2.75
CA ASN A 280 -37.89 -2.62 -3.71
C ASN A 280 -37.89 -1.16 -3.21
N GLU A 281 -37.47 -0.88 -1.98
CA GLU A 281 -37.16 0.48 -1.53
C GLU A 281 -35.65 0.78 -1.57
N ILE A 282 -35.34 2.07 -1.61
CA ILE A 282 -33.98 2.59 -1.46
C ILE A 282 -33.91 3.26 -0.09
N LEU A 283 -33.04 2.73 0.76
CA LEU A 283 -32.78 3.19 2.12
C LEU A 283 -31.46 3.98 2.11
N ALA A 284 -31.46 5.16 2.72
CA ALA A 284 -30.28 5.99 2.90
C ALA A 284 -29.90 6.03 4.39
N VAL A 285 -28.60 5.95 4.70
CA VAL A 285 -28.10 6.23 6.06
C VAL A 285 -27.77 7.72 6.14
N GLY A 286 -28.58 8.48 6.86
CA GLY A 286 -28.40 9.92 7.04
C GLY A 286 -27.70 10.24 8.37
N ARG A 287 -26.75 11.18 8.34
CA ARG A 287 -26.24 11.86 9.53
C ARG A 287 -27.04 13.13 9.77
N PHE A 288 -27.55 13.30 10.97
CA PHE A 288 -28.31 14.47 11.42
C PHE A 288 -27.41 15.51 12.12
N GLU A 289 -27.91 16.73 12.31
CA GLU A 289 -27.16 17.81 12.98
C GLU A 289 -26.68 17.47 14.39
N ASN A 290 -27.47 16.70 15.15
CA ASN A 290 -27.11 16.19 16.47
C ASN A 290 -26.06 15.05 16.45
N GLY A 291 -25.53 14.68 15.27
CA GLY A 291 -24.54 13.62 15.11
C GLY A 291 -25.12 12.19 15.05
N HIS A 292 -26.44 12.00 15.25
CA HIS A 292 -27.09 10.70 15.11
C HIS A 292 -27.00 10.19 13.67
N HIS A 293 -26.94 8.87 13.51
CA HIS A 293 -27.05 8.18 12.22
C HIS A 293 -28.34 7.36 12.21
N ASP A 294 -29.19 7.53 11.21
CA ASP A 294 -30.43 6.74 11.09
C ASP A 294 -30.67 6.26 9.65
N LEU A 295 -31.46 5.20 9.52
CA LEU A 295 -31.93 4.69 8.24
C LEU A 295 -33.24 5.36 7.85
N MET A 296 -33.30 5.97 6.67
CA MET A 296 -34.52 6.58 6.14
C MET A 296 -34.84 6.04 4.76
N SER A 297 -36.11 5.74 4.51
CA SER A 297 -36.58 5.52 3.13
C SER A 297 -36.37 6.79 2.33
N THR A 298 -35.92 6.67 1.09
CA THR A 298 -35.77 7.81 0.18
C THR A 298 -37.09 8.56 -0.07
N ARG A 299 -38.25 7.97 0.27
CA ARG A 299 -39.55 8.65 0.28
C ARG A 299 -39.73 9.65 1.43
N MET A 300 -39.02 9.51 2.55
CA MET A 300 -39.04 10.48 3.66
C MET A 300 -38.12 11.68 3.43
N LEU A 301 -37.34 11.68 2.35
CA LEU A 301 -36.51 12.81 1.98
C LEU A 301 -37.38 13.95 1.47
N SER A 302 -37.69 14.92 2.34
CA SER A 302 -38.39 16.14 1.97
C SER A 302 -37.65 16.90 0.86
N ALA A 303 -38.32 17.85 0.20
CA ALA A 303 -37.76 18.60 -0.94
C ALA A 303 -36.37 19.23 -0.66
N ASN A 304 -36.07 19.54 0.61
CA ASN A 304 -34.76 20.06 1.02
C ASN A 304 -33.62 19.03 0.85
N VAL A 305 -33.88 17.72 0.91
CA VAL A 305 -32.86 16.65 0.75
C VAL A 305 -32.78 16.12 -0.69
N GLN A 306 -33.77 16.35 -1.56
CA GLN A 306 -33.57 16.16 -3.01
C GLN A 306 -32.40 17.01 -3.53
N LYS A 307 -32.19 18.20 -2.96
CA LYS A 307 -31.04 19.09 -3.22
C LYS A 307 -29.69 18.51 -2.76
N LEU A 308 -29.69 17.56 -1.83
CA LEU A 308 -28.50 16.83 -1.37
C LEU A 308 -28.19 15.62 -2.25
N MET A 309 -29.22 14.94 -2.80
CA MET A 309 -29.05 13.88 -3.79
C MET A 309 -28.47 14.40 -5.12
N SER A 310 -28.80 15.63 -5.53
CA SER A 310 -28.25 16.24 -6.75
C SER A 310 -26.77 16.63 -6.64
N ASN A 311 -26.25 16.92 -5.45
CA ASN A 311 -24.88 17.45 -5.27
C ASN A 311 -23.76 16.39 -5.36
N VAL A 312 -24.07 15.18 -5.82
CA VAL A 312 -23.09 14.11 -6.10
C VAL A 312 -22.61 14.15 -7.56
N ILE A 313 -23.31 14.87 -8.46
CA ILE A 313 -22.94 15.02 -9.86
C ILE A 313 -23.26 16.47 -10.32
N GLU A 314 -22.28 17.12 -10.96
CA GLU A 314 -22.27 18.49 -11.53
C GLU A 314 -21.93 19.70 -10.61
N THR A 315 -20.97 20.48 -11.15
CA THR A 315 -20.77 21.94 -11.09
C THR A 315 -20.65 22.68 -9.74
N ARG A 316 -19.44 23.24 -9.54
CA ARG A 316 -19.32 24.66 -9.16
C ARG A 316 -19.02 25.50 -10.39
N THR A 317 -20.00 26.28 -10.81
CA THR A 317 -19.79 27.48 -11.62
C THR A 317 -20.21 28.64 -10.74
N ILE A 318 -19.26 29.51 -10.36
CA ILE A 318 -19.55 30.73 -9.59
C ILE A 318 -19.16 31.91 -10.48
N GLN A 319 -20.04 32.91 -10.53
CA GLN A 319 -19.87 34.12 -11.31
C GLN A 319 -18.69 34.93 -10.76
N VAL A 320 -17.80 35.37 -11.66
CA VAL A 320 -16.85 36.44 -11.36
C VAL A 320 -17.48 37.74 -11.89
N ASN A 321 -17.94 38.59 -10.97
CA ASN A 321 -18.18 39.99 -11.32
C ASN A 321 -16.82 40.68 -11.53
N SER A 322 -16.79 41.59 -12.49
CA SER A 322 -15.62 42.38 -12.83
C SER A 322 -15.29 43.40 -11.74
N ASP A 323 -14.06 43.39 -11.26
CA ASP A 323 -13.33 44.61 -10.88
C ASP A 323 -11.85 44.46 -11.25
N VAL A 324 -11.20 45.59 -11.56
CA VAL A 324 -10.05 45.66 -12.46
C VAL A 324 -8.73 45.86 -11.72
N ALA A 325 -7.76 44.95 -11.91
CA ALA A 325 -6.33 45.22 -11.72
C ALA A 325 -5.46 44.30 -12.59
N SER A 326 -4.38 44.83 -13.15
CA SER A 326 -3.60 44.25 -14.25
C SER A 326 -2.59 43.16 -13.85
N VAL A 327 -2.57 42.03 -14.59
CA VAL A 327 -1.41 41.11 -14.68
C VAL A 327 -1.17 40.72 -16.15
N LYS A 328 0.10 40.46 -16.51
CA LYS A 328 0.65 40.32 -17.88
C LYS A 328 -0.08 39.25 -18.73
N PRO A 329 -0.16 39.42 -20.07
CA PRO A 329 -0.97 38.55 -20.94
C PRO A 329 -0.32 37.17 -21.16
N LYS A 330 -1.09 36.09 -20.91
CA LYS A 330 -0.78 34.73 -21.39
C LYS A 330 -0.63 34.75 -22.92
N ALA A 331 0.34 34.00 -23.44
CA ALA A 331 0.60 33.94 -24.88
C ALA A 331 -0.63 33.47 -25.67
N ALA A 332 -0.97 34.18 -26.76
CA ALA A 332 -2.20 33.97 -27.53
C ALA A 332 -2.42 32.53 -28.08
N LYS A 333 -1.35 31.72 -28.13
CA LYS A 333 -1.39 30.31 -28.53
C LYS A 333 -1.99 29.39 -27.46
N GLU A 334 -1.84 29.73 -26.17
CA GLU A 334 -2.46 28.99 -25.06
C GLU A 334 -3.94 29.31 -24.94
N LEU A 335 -4.32 30.59 -25.00
CA LEU A 335 -5.72 31.03 -25.02
C LEU A 335 -6.52 30.34 -26.14
N LYS A 336 -5.93 30.17 -27.33
CA LYS A 336 -6.54 29.37 -28.42
C LYS A 336 -6.69 27.88 -28.07
N LYS A 337 -5.74 27.27 -27.36
CA LYS A 337 -5.84 25.86 -26.89
C LYS A 337 -6.89 25.69 -25.79
N GLU A 338 -6.94 26.59 -24.81
CA GLU A 338 -7.94 26.61 -23.74
C GLU A 338 -9.35 26.81 -24.33
N ALA A 339 -9.54 27.78 -25.22
CA ALA A 339 -10.81 28.00 -25.93
C ALA A 339 -11.25 26.77 -26.76
N ALA A 340 -10.32 26.10 -27.45
CA ALA A 340 -10.63 24.88 -28.22
C ALA A 340 -11.00 23.69 -27.31
N LYS A 341 -10.36 23.54 -26.13
CA LYS A 341 -10.76 22.54 -25.12
C LYS A 341 -12.14 22.86 -24.56
N ALA A 342 -12.40 24.10 -24.17
CA ALA A 342 -13.70 24.54 -23.65
C ALA A 342 -14.84 24.33 -24.67
N ALA A 343 -14.62 24.68 -25.94
CA ALA A 343 -15.58 24.44 -27.02
C ALA A 343 -15.87 22.95 -27.27
N LYS A 344 -14.86 22.07 -27.14
CA LYS A 344 -15.07 20.60 -27.19
C LYS A 344 -15.89 20.11 -25.99
N LEU A 345 -15.59 20.59 -24.78
CA LEU A 345 -16.34 20.22 -23.56
C LEU A 345 -17.80 20.68 -23.65
N ALA A 346 -18.04 21.92 -24.08
CA ALA A 346 -19.39 22.47 -24.27
C ALA A 346 -20.20 21.64 -25.28
N LYS A 347 -19.62 21.30 -26.44
CA LYS A 347 -20.26 20.41 -27.43
C LYS A 347 -20.54 19.02 -26.89
N PHE A 348 -19.70 18.48 -26.00
CA PHE A 348 -19.96 17.20 -25.33
C PHE A 348 -21.14 17.30 -24.36
N HIS A 349 -21.15 18.30 -23.47
CA HIS A 349 -22.26 18.53 -22.53
C HIS A 349 -23.59 18.82 -23.27
N GLU A 350 -23.56 19.57 -24.37
CA GLU A 350 -24.74 19.82 -25.20
C GLU A 350 -25.26 18.53 -25.86
N LYS A 351 -24.36 17.66 -26.33
CA LYS A 351 -24.73 16.36 -26.92
C LYS A 351 -25.32 15.41 -25.86
N VAL A 352 -24.74 15.38 -24.65
CA VAL A 352 -25.29 14.62 -23.51
C VAL A 352 -26.66 15.17 -23.10
N LYS A 353 -26.84 16.49 -23.00
CA LYS A 353 -28.17 17.10 -22.74
C LYS A 353 -29.18 16.78 -23.85
N LYS A 354 -28.81 16.87 -25.12
CA LYS A 354 -29.70 16.51 -26.24
C LYS A 354 -30.11 15.04 -26.21
N MET A 355 -29.19 14.12 -25.90
CA MET A 355 -29.50 12.70 -25.73
C MET A 355 -30.39 12.44 -24.50
N GLY A 356 -30.15 13.12 -23.37
CA GLY A 356 -30.98 13.02 -22.16
C GLY A 356 -32.40 13.57 -22.37
N VAL A 357 -32.55 14.69 -23.09
CA VAL A 357 -33.87 15.28 -23.39
C VAL A 357 -34.63 14.47 -24.43
N GLN A 358 -33.98 13.93 -25.46
CA GLN A 358 -34.65 12.99 -26.39
C GLN A 358 -35.07 11.68 -25.70
N ALA A 359 -34.30 11.20 -24.73
CA ALA A 359 -34.71 10.07 -23.89
C ALA A 359 -35.91 10.38 -22.97
N CYS A 360 -36.11 11.64 -22.56
CA CYS A 360 -37.27 12.05 -21.73
C CYS A 360 -38.50 12.54 -22.52
N GLN A 361 -38.35 12.95 -23.79
CA GLN A 361 -39.47 13.42 -24.63
C GLN A 361 -39.94 12.40 -25.67
N THR A 362 -39.30 11.22 -25.74
CA THR A 362 -39.91 10.09 -26.43
C THR A 362 -41.11 9.63 -25.61
N LYS A 363 -42.29 9.98 -26.13
CA LYS A 363 -43.64 9.73 -25.62
C LYS A 363 -43.79 8.38 -24.92
N GLN A 364 -44.76 8.37 -23.99
CA GLN A 364 -45.46 7.19 -23.48
C GLN A 364 -45.98 6.31 -24.64
N LEU A 365 -45.09 5.52 -25.22
CA LEU A 365 -45.41 4.23 -25.78
C LEU A 365 -45.38 3.27 -24.61
N THR A 366 -46.50 2.60 -24.36
CA THR A 366 -46.52 1.35 -23.61
C THR A 366 -45.75 0.32 -24.41
N VAL A 367 -44.43 0.38 -24.32
CA VAL A 367 -43.57 -0.75 -24.62
C VAL A 367 -43.93 -1.79 -23.57
N GLU A 368 -44.84 -2.69 -23.92
CA GLU A 368 -44.83 -4.01 -23.31
C GLU A 368 -43.42 -4.54 -23.48
N THR A 369 -42.63 -4.47 -22.41
CA THR A 369 -41.36 -5.15 -22.33
C THR A 369 -41.68 -6.63 -22.33
N LYS A 370 -41.91 -7.20 -23.53
CA LYS A 370 -41.88 -8.64 -23.77
C LYS A 370 -40.54 -9.09 -23.22
N LYS A 371 -40.57 -9.62 -21.99
CA LYS A 371 -39.42 -10.26 -21.36
C LYS A 371 -39.01 -11.32 -22.38
N ARG A 372 -37.89 -11.09 -23.08
CA ARG A 372 -37.31 -12.11 -23.95
C ARG A 372 -37.14 -13.33 -23.06
N GLU A 373 -37.79 -14.43 -23.41
CA GLU A 373 -37.67 -15.66 -22.64
C GLU A 373 -36.20 -16.02 -22.56
N VAL A 374 -35.67 -15.94 -21.34
CA VAL A 374 -34.30 -16.33 -21.06
C VAL A 374 -34.34 -17.85 -20.98
N CYS A 375 -34.23 -18.49 -22.14
CA CYS A 375 -34.05 -19.93 -22.20
C CYS A 375 -32.77 -20.29 -21.44
N GLU A 376 -32.86 -21.27 -20.55
CA GLU A 376 -31.74 -21.84 -19.80
C GLU A 376 -31.53 -23.28 -20.26
N TYR A 377 -30.29 -23.76 -20.19
CA TYR A 377 -29.96 -25.10 -20.64
C TYR A 377 -30.38 -26.13 -19.58
N THR A 378 -31.45 -26.86 -19.85
CA THR A 378 -32.09 -27.79 -18.91
C THR A 378 -31.54 -29.21 -18.94
N ALA A 379 -30.66 -29.55 -19.90
CA ALA A 379 -30.11 -30.88 -19.99
C ALA A 379 -29.05 -31.14 -18.92
N ASN A 380 -29.13 -32.30 -18.28
CA ASN A 380 -28.24 -32.70 -17.19
C ASN A 380 -26.87 -33.18 -17.73
N THR A 381 -26.11 -32.29 -18.37
CA THR A 381 -24.71 -32.52 -18.75
C THR A 381 -23.85 -32.40 -17.51
N LYS A 382 -23.05 -33.43 -17.18
CA LYS A 382 -22.19 -33.37 -16.00
C LYS A 382 -21.04 -32.37 -16.20
N PRO A 383 -20.49 -31.79 -15.11
CA PRO A 383 -19.37 -30.87 -15.21
C PRO A 383 -18.21 -31.39 -16.06
N GLY A 384 -17.82 -30.60 -17.05
CA GLY A 384 -16.79 -30.94 -18.04
C GLY A 384 -17.15 -31.97 -19.11
N GLU A 385 -18.37 -32.51 -19.16
CA GLU A 385 -18.84 -33.27 -20.33
C GLU A 385 -19.22 -32.32 -21.49
N LYS A 386 -19.12 -32.81 -22.73
CA LYS A 386 -19.53 -32.01 -23.89
C LYS A 386 -21.03 -31.75 -23.83
N LYS A 387 -21.42 -30.49 -23.99
CA LYS A 387 -22.83 -30.07 -24.09
C LYS A 387 -23.60 -30.93 -25.11
N ASN A 388 -24.79 -31.39 -24.73
CA ASN A 388 -25.69 -32.07 -25.66
C ASN A 388 -26.24 -31.05 -26.68
N THR A 389 -25.96 -31.31 -27.96
CA THR A 389 -26.34 -30.47 -29.10
C THR A 389 -27.38 -31.14 -30.01
N VAL A 390 -27.96 -32.28 -29.59
CA VAL A 390 -29.03 -33.00 -30.31
C VAL A 390 -30.43 -32.52 -29.88
N ILE A 391 -30.52 -31.80 -28.75
CA ILE A 391 -31.75 -31.20 -28.24
C ILE A 391 -32.14 -30.00 -29.10
N ASP A 392 -33.45 -29.81 -29.29
CA ASP A 392 -34.03 -28.68 -30.02
C ASP A 392 -33.42 -27.33 -29.61
N LEU A 393 -33.09 -26.51 -30.62
CA LEU A 393 -32.53 -25.19 -30.40
C LEU A 393 -33.64 -24.21 -29.97
N PRO A 394 -33.39 -23.33 -28.99
CA PRO A 394 -34.37 -22.33 -28.59
C PRO A 394 -34.63 -21.34 -29.73
N ASN A 395 -35.89 -20.91 -29.85
CA ASN A 395 -36.35 -19.94 -30.87
C ASN A 395 -35.65 -18.58 -30.81
N ALA A 396 -34.91 -18.28 -29.74
CA ALA A 396 -34.11 -17.07 -29.60
C ALA A 396 -32.74 -17.39 -28.95
N TYR A 397 -31.71 -16.66 -29.38
CA TYR A 397 -30.39 -16.73 -28.75
C TYR A 397 -30.44 -16.24 -27.30
N SER A 398 -30.01 -17.12 -26.38
CA SER A 398 -29.78 -16.83 -24.96
C SER A 398 -28.31 -17.14 -24.65
N PRO A 399 -27.49 -16.17 -24.21
CA PRO A 399 -26.11 -16.42 -23.79
C PRO A 399 -26.03 -17.49 -22.70
N ARG A 400 -26.93 -17.45 -21.71
CA ARG A 400 -27.03 -18.47 -20.64
C ARG A 400 -27.25 -19.87 -21.19
N TYR A 401 -28.16 -20.02 -22.17
CA TYR A 401 -28.33 -21.31 -22.83
C TYR A 401 -27.06 -21.70 -23.57
N VAL A 402 -26.51 -20.79 -24.39
CA VAL A 402 -25.39 -21.11 -25.29
C VAL A 402 -24.14 -21.48 -24.52
N GLU A 403 -23.68 -20.63 -23.59
CA GLU A 403 -22.42 -20.73 -22.83
C GLU A 403 -22.36 -21.89 -21.82
N ALA A 404 -23.53 -22.39 -21.38
CA ALA A 404 -23.62 -23.49 -20.41
C ALA A 404 -22.80 -24.73 -20.83
N ALA A 405 -22.15 -25.37 -19.85
CA ALA A 405 -21.25 -26.53 -19.96
C ALA A 405 -19.98 -26.36 -20.84
N TRP A 406 -19.90 -25.38 -21.75
CA TRP A 406 -18.75 -25.27 -22.67
C TRP A 406 -17.42 -25.03 -21.98
N TYR A 407 -17.36 -24.09 -21.03
CA TYR A 407 -16.08 -23.68 -20.46
C TYR A 407 -15.39 -24.81 -19.69
N GLU A 408 -16.16 -25.53 -18.86
CA GLU A 408 -15.68 -26.69 -18.13
C GLU A 408 -15.23 -27.81 -19.08
N TRP A 409 -15.96 -28.04 -20.18
CA TRP A 409 -15.56 -29.01 -21.19
C TRP A 409 -14.28 -28.61 -21.93
N TRP A 410 -14.12 -27.33 -22.29
CA TRP A 410 -12.90 -26.81 -22.91
C TRP A 410 -11.69 -26.94 -21.98
N GLN A 411 -11.86 -26.61 -20.70
CA GLN A 411 -10.83 -26.74 -19.67
C GLN A 411 -10.46 -28.22 -19.45
N LYS A 412 -11.44 -29.11 -19.22
CA LYS A 412 -11.22 -30.55 -19.02
C LYS A 412 -10.58 -31.23 -20.24
N SER A 413 -10.90 -30.76 -21.45
CA SER A 413 -10.31 -31.27 -22.70
C SER A 413 -8.91 -30.70 -22.99
N GLY A 414 -8.36 -29.86 -22.10
CA GLY A 414 -7.02 -29.29 -22.20
C GLY A 414 -6.82 -28.30 -23.36
N PHE A 415 -7.88 -27.81 -24.02
CA PHE A 415 -7.79 -27.03 -25.27
C PHE A 415 -6.98 -25.73 -25.18
N PHE A 416 -6.77 -25.24 -23.95
CA PHE A 416 -6.04 -24.00 -23.70
C PHE A 416 -4.54 -24.22 -23.44
N ARG A 417 -4.15 -25.45 -23.06
CA ARG A 417 -2.77 -25.83 -22.74
C ARG A 417 -1.89 -25.88 -24.01
N PRO A 418 -0.62 -25.44 -23.96
CA PRO A 418 0.29 -25.54 -25.10
C PRO A 418 0.59 -26.99 -25.53
N GLU A 419 0.45 -27.96 -24.63
CA GLU A 419 0.55 -29.40 -24.85
C GLU A 419 -0.61 -29.99 -25.69
N TYR A 420 -1.68 -29.22 -25.97
CA TYR A 420 -2.86 -29.77 -26.63
C TYR A 420 -2.54 -30.32 -28.03
N LYS A 421 -2.59 -31.66 -28.15
CA LYS A 421 -2.18 -32.44 -29.32
C LYS A 421 -0.73 -32.19 -29.75
N ARG A 422 0.17 -31.85 -28.83
CA ARG A 422 1.58 -31.56 -29.13
C ARG A 422 2.53 -32.06 -28.06
N ASP A 423 3.64 -32.59 -28.54
CA ASP A 423 4.84 -32.86 -27.80
C ASP A 423 5.69 -31.58 -27.75
N LEU A 424 5.92 -31.03 -26.55
CA LEU A 424 6.69 -29.81 -26.37
C LEU A 424 8.21 -30.00 -26.50
N SER A 425 8.71 -31.24 -26.53
CA SER A 425 10.13 -31.52 -26.82
C SER A 425 10.49 -31.22 -28.27
N LYS A 426 9.50 -31.16 -29.17
CA LYS A 426 9.68 -30.94 -30.61
C LYS A 426 9.34 -29.49 -30.98
N PRO A 427 10.28 -28.73 -31.57
CA PRO A 427 10.00 -27.37 -32.04
C PRO A 427 8.83 -27.34 -33.02
N ASN A 428 7.80 -26.53 -32.74
CA ASN A 428 6.68 -26.36 -33.64
C ASN A 428 7.08 -25.49 -34.86
N PRO A 429 7.05 -25.99 -36.11
CA PRO A 429 7.42 -25.21 -37.29
C PRO A 429 6.48 -24.03 -37.59
N LYS A 430 5.29 -23.96 -36.96
CA LYS A 430 4.42 -22.75 -36.99
C LYS A 430 4.84 -21.68 -35.96
N GLY A 431 5.77 -22.01 -35.07
CA GLY A 431 6.30 -21.14 -34.03
C GLY A 431 5.47 -21.09 -32.75
N ILE A 432 6.02 -20.37 -31.76
CA ILE A 432 5.42 -20.15 -30.43
C ILE A 432 4.75 -18.77 -30.39
N PHE A 433 3.79 -18.58 -29.50
CA PHE A 433 3.20 -17.31 -29.13
C PHE A 433 2.78 -17.34 -27.66
N THR A 434 3.36 -16.47 -26.84
CA THR A 434 3.14 -16.47 -25.38
C THR A 434 2.63 -15.11 -24.93
N VAL A 435 1.59 -15.11 -24.10
CA VAL A 435 1.02 -13.92 -23.46
C VAL A 435 0.82 -14.25 -21.98
N VAL A 436 1.14 -13.29 -21.11
CA VAL A 436 0.81 -13.35 -19.68
C VAL A 436 -0.29 -12.32 -19.44
N ILE A 437 -1.38 -12.71 -18.76
CA ILE A 437 -2.40 -11.75 -18.33
C ILE A 437 -1.75 -10.72 -17.40
N PRO A 438 -1.92 -9.40 -17.64
CA PRO A 438 -1.55 -8.37 -16.67
C PRO A 438 -2.27 -8.66 -15.35
N PRO A 439 -1.56 -9.06 -14.29
CA PRO A 439 -2.15 -9.78 -13.15
C PRO A 439 -3.08 -8.85 -12.35
N PRO A 440 -4.41 -9.08 -12.36
CA PRO A 440 -5.34 -8.24 -11.60
C PRO A 440 -5.06 -8.24 -10.10
N ASN A 441 -5.15 -7.04 -9.53
CA ASN A 441 -5.01 -6.80 -8.09
C ASN A 441 -6.16 -7.44 -7.29
N VAL A 442 -5.83 -8.25 -6.29
CA VAL A 442 -6.75 -9.02 -5.41
C VAL A 442 -7.47 -8.11 -4.38
N THR A 443 -8.22 -7.15 -4.91
CA THR A 443 -8.73 -5.97 -4.20
C THR A 443 -10.25 -5.80 -4.30
N GLY A 444 -10.90 -6.67 -5.07
CA GLY A 444 -12.33 -6.67 -5.31
C GLY A 444 -12.67 -7.53 -6.53
N THR A 445 -13.73 -7.15 -7.24
CA THR A 445 -14.16 -7.78 -8.50
C THR A 445 -13.60 -7.03 -9.71
N LEU A 446 -13.38 -7.74 -10.82
CA LEU A 446 -13.00 -7.17 -12.10
C LEU A 446 -14.07 -6.18 -12.63
N HIS A 447 -13.64 -4.98 -12.99
CA HIS A 447 -14.41 -3.99 -13.76
C HIS A 447 -14.23 -4.14 -15.29
N LEU A 448 -15.06 -3.45 -16.09
CA LEU A 448 -15.05 -3.47 -17.57
C LEU A 448 -13.68 -3.28 -18.23
N GLY A 449 -12.76 -2.49 -17.64
CA GLY A 449 -11.39 -2.36 -18.16
C GLY A 449 -10.61 -3.69 -18.23
N HIS A 450 -10.78 -4.59 -17.25
CA HIS A 450 -10.16 -5.92 -17.31
C HIS A 450 -10.83 -6.79 -18.38
N ALA A 451 -12.16 -6.73 -18.48
CA ALA A 451 -12.90 -7.45 -19.51
C ALA A 451 -12.42 -7.05 -20.92
N LEU A 452 -12.23 -5.76 -21.18
CA LEU A 452 -11.67 -5.27 -22.43
C LEU A 452 -10.27 -5.84 -22.71
N ALA A 453 -9.34 -5.74 -21.75
CA ALA A 453 -7.97 -6.22 -21.91
C ALA A 453 -7.93 -7.74 -22.19
N THR A 454 -8.52 -8.54 -21.30
CA THR A 454 -8.54 -10.01 -21.42
C THR A 454 -9.27 -10.48 -22.68
N SER A 455 -10.35 -9.82 -23.12
CA SER A 455 -11.02 -10.18 -24.38
C SER A 455 -10.15 -9.94 -25.62
N VAL A 456 -9.33 -8.88 -25.64
CA VAL A 456 -8.39 -8.63 -26.74
C VAL A 456 -7.25 -9.64 -26.73
N GLU A 457 -6.66 -9.89 -25.57
CA GLU A 457 -5.60 -10.90 -25.37
C GLU A 457 -6.08 -12.31 -25.78
N ASP A 458 -7.27 -12.72 -25.32
CA ASP A 458 -7.85 -14.02 -25.65
C ASP A 458 -8.15 -14.16 -27.16
N ALA A 459 -8.67 -13.12 -27.81
CA ALA A 459 -8.91 -13.13 -29.25
C ALA A 459 -7.62 -13.35 -30.06
N VAL A 460 -6.53 -12.66 -29.67
CA VAL A 460 -5.21 -12.82 -30.30
C VAL A 460 -4.61 -14.21 -30.03
N CYS A 461 -4.70 -14.70 -28.79
CA CYS A 461 -4.28 -16.05 -28.42
C CYS A 461 -5.04 -17.14 -29.19
N ARG A 462 -6.38 -17.01 -29.30
CA ARG A 462 -7.22 -17.93 -30.09
C ARG A 462 -6.85 -17.90 -31.57
N TRP A 463 -6.65 -16.72 -32.16
CA TRP A 463 -6.21 -16.59 -33.56
C TRP A 463 -4.85 -17.26 -33.81
N HIS A 464 -3.89 -17.10 -32.92
CA HIS A 464 -2.60 -17.80 -33.02
C HIS A 464 -2.74 -19.33 -32.84
N ARG A 465 -3.62 -19.79 -31.94
CA ARG A 465 -3.93 -21.21 -31.74
C ARG A 465 -4.56 -21.82 -33.00
N MET A 466 -5.49 -21.10 -33.64
CA MET A 466 -6.10 -21.47 -34.93
C MET A 466 -5.09 -21.46 -36.09
N LYS A 467 -4.06 -20.61 -36.06
CA LYS A 467 -2.93 -20.64 -37.01
C LYS A 467 -1.96 -21.82 -36.79
N GLY A 468 -2.21 -22.67 -35.78
CA GLY A 468 -1.35 -23.81 -35.45
C GLY A 468 -0.10 -23.47 -34.63
N LYS A 469 0.05 -22.22 -34.14
CA LYS A 469 1.15 -21.86 -33.21
C LYS A 469 0.99 -22.56 -31.86
N THR A 470 2.09 -22.77 -31.14
CA THR A 470 2.07 -23.20 -29.74
C THR A 470 1.78 -21.99 -28.87
N VAL A 471 0.60 -21.98 -28.24
CA VAL A 471 0.07 -20.82 -27.52
C VAL A 471 0.04 -21.11 -26.03
N LEU A 472 0.71 -20.27 -25.25
CA LEU A 472 0.53 -20.17 -23.81
C LEU A 472 -0.11 -18.82 -23.50
N PHE A 473 -1.29 -18.85 -22.87
CA PHE A 473 -1.93 -17.67 -22.31
C PHE A 473 -2.03 -17.86 -20.80
N ASN A 474 -1.04 -17.31 -20.07
CA ASN A 474 -0.82 -17.63 -18.67
C ASN A 474 -1.61 -16.68 -17.75
N PRO A 475 -2.53 -17.17 -16.89
CA PRO A 475 -3.27 -16.33 -15.96
C PRO A 475 -2.48 -16.09 -14.67
N GLY A 476 -2.82 -15.00 -13.95
CA GLY A 476 -2.31 -14.77 -12.60
C GLY A 476 -3.09 -13.72 -11.84
N CYS A 477 -2.72 -13.50 -10.58
CA CYS A 477 -3.29 -12.49 -9.69
C CYS A 477 -2.17 -11.80 -8.88
N ASP A 478 -2.32 -10.50 -8.65
CA ASP A 478 -1.40 -9.72 -7.82
C ASP A 478 -1.98 -9.46 -6.42
N HIS A 479 -1.18 -9.70 -5.38
CA HIS A 479 -1.48 -9.34 -3.99
C HIS A 479 -1.69 -7.83 -3.77
N ALA A 480 -1.28 -6.98 -4.73
CA ALA A 480 -1.50 -5.54 -4.78
C ALA A 480 -0.79 -4.69 -3.71
N GLY A 481 0.06 -5.29 -2.88
CA GLY A 481 0.85 -4.61 -1.84
C GLY A 481 0.04 -3.90 -0.74
N ILE A 482 0.78 -3.42 0.28
CA ILE A 482 0.21 -2.82 1.49
C ILE A 482 -0.71 -1.62 1.21
N ALA A 483 -0.34 -0.81 0.23
CA ALA A 483 -1.01 0.45 -0.02
C ALA A 483 -2.37 0.25 -0.73
N THR A 484 -2.63 -0.92 -1.33
CA THR A 484 -3.97 -1.28 -1.82
C THR A 484 -4.74 -2.08 -0.77
N GLN A 485 -4.06 -2.88 0.06
CA GLN A 485 -4.63 -3.53 1.23
C GLN A 485 -5.35 -2.51 2.16
N VAL A 486 -4.73 -1.37 2.47
CA VAL A 486 -5.35 -0.32 3.32
C VAL A 486 -6.63 0.28 2.70
N VAL A 487 -6.68 0.43 1.37
CA VAL A 487 -7.89 0.90 0.67
C VAL A 487 -9.00 -0.15 0.76
N VAL A 488 -8.65 -1.42 0.57
CA VAL A 488 -9.57 -2.56 0.71
C VAL A 488 -10.07 -2.68 2.15
N GLU A 489 -9.22 -2.54 3.16
CA GLU A 489 -9.61 -2.54 4.58
C GLU A 489 -10.57 -1.39 4.93
N LYS A 490 -10.26 -0.16 4.47
CA LYS A 490 -11.18 0.99 4.63
C LYS A 490 -12.52 0.75 3.93
N ARG A 491 -12.54 0.02 2.81
CA ARG A 491 -13.75 -0.35 2.08
C ARG A 491 -14.54 -1.44 2.83
N LEU A 492 -13.89 -2.53 3.24
CA LEU A 492 -14.49 -3.64 4.00
C LEU A 492 -15.13 -3.14 5.30
N LYS A 493 -14.41 -2.31 6.06
CA LYS A 493 -14.90 -1.73 7.31
C LYS A 493 -16.10 -0.80 7.09
N ARG A 494 -16.19 -0.15 5.93
CA ARG A 494 -17.30 0.76 5.57
C ARG A 494 -18.53 0.03 5.01
N GLU A 495 -18.32 -0.94 4.14
CA GLU A 495 -19.40 -1.62 3.39
C GLU A 495 -19.95 -2.85 4.12
N LEU A 496 -19.09 -3.59 4.83
CA LEU A 496 -19.43 -4.87 5.46
C LEU A 496 -19.22 -4.89 6.98
N GLY A 497 -18.58 -3.86 7.55
CA GLY A 497 -18.16 -3.85 8.96
C GLY A 497 -16.98 -4.79 9.28
N LEU A 498 -16.45 -5.49 8.27
CA LEU A 498 -15.40 -6.50 8.42
C LEU A 498 -14.00 -5.90 8.43
N THR A 499 -13.10 -6.54 9.17
CA THR A 499 -11.66 -6.32 9.16
C THR A 499 -10.97 -7.28 8.17
N ARG A 500 -9.67 -7.09 7.95
CA ARG A 500 -8.85 -8.04 7.15
C ARG A 500 -8.85 -9.46 7.73
N HIS A 501 -8.98 -9.61 9.04
CA HIS A 501 -8.87 -10.90 9.73
C HIS A 501 -10.11 -11.77 9.53
N ASP A 502 -11.25 -11.15 9.20
CA ASP A 502 -12.51 -11.85 8.93
C ASP A 502 -12.57 -12.44 7.51
N LEU A 503 -11.60 -12.09 6.65
CA LEU A 503 -11.49 -12.55 5.26
C LEU A 503 -10.10 -13.15 5.01
N GLY A 504 -9.97 -14.47 5.26
CA GLY A 504 -8.74 -15.24 5.05
C GLY A 504 -8.14 -15.09 3.65
N ARG A 505 -6.81 -15.29 3.57
CA ARG A 505 -5.93 -14.91 2.44
C ARG A 505 -6.38 -15.45 1.07
N GLU A 506 -6.91 -16.66 1.03
CA GLU A 506 -7.19 -17.42 -0.21
C GLU A 506 -8.44 -16.95 -0.97
N LYS A 507 -9.51 -16.56 -0.25
CA LYS A 507 -10.87 -16.46 -0.82
C LYS A 507 -11.07 -15.38 -1.91
N LYS A 508 -10.11 -14.48 -2.12
CA LYS A 508 -10.26 -13.35 -3.05
C LYS A 508 -9.73 -13.62 -4.46
N GLY A 509 -8.67 -14.42 -4.61
CA GLY A 509 -8.12 -14.76 -5.94
C GLY A 509 -9.10 -15.59 -6.76
N GLU A 510 -9.82 -16.50 -6.09
CA GLU A 510 -10.81 -17.38 -6.72
C GLU A 510 -11.96 -16.60 -7.40
N VAL A 511 -12.42 -15.50 -6.80
CA VAL A 511 -13.48 -14.64 -7.38
C VAL A 511 -13.03 -14.07 -8.74
N ILE A 512 -11.80 -13.57 -8.80
CA ILE A 512 -11.21 -13.02 -10.04
C ILE A 512 -11.06 -14.11 -11.10
N TYR A 513 -10.51 -15.27 -10.74
CA TYR A 513 -10.40 -16.41 -11.66
C TYR A 513 -11.78 -16.86 -12.18
N ASN A 514 -12.80 -16.93 -11.31
CA ASN A 514 -14.16 -17.28 -11.71
C ASN A 514 -14.81 -16.21 -12.62
N GLN A 515 -14.44 -14.93 -12.51
CA GLN A 515 -14.83 -13.91 -13.49
C GLN A 515 -14.14 -14.12 -14.85
N LEU A 516 -12.83 -14.40 -14.87
CA LEU A 516 -12.09 -14.72 -16.11
C LEU A 516 -12.67 -15.97 -16.82
N ARG A 517 -13.02 -17.02 -16.07
CA ARG A 517 -13.72 -18.21 -16.59
C ARG A 517 -15.06 -17.85 -17.22
N LYS A 518 -15.89 -17.05 -16.54
CA LYS A 518 -17.19 -16.60 -17.05
C LYS A 518 -17.10 -15.68 -18.28
N MET A 519 -15.99 -14.97 -18.47
CA MET A 519 -15.72 -14.23 -19.72
C MET A 519 -15.22 -15.12 -20.87
N GLY A 520 -15.03 -16.42 -20.63
CA GLY A 520 -14.58 -17.37 -21.65
C GLY A 520 -13.08 -17.33 -21.93
N ALA A 521 -12.25 -16.73 -21.07
CA ALA A 521 -10.80 -16.59 -21.31
C ALA A 521 -10.12 -17.96 -21.51
N GLY A 522 -9.48 -18.18 -22.65
CA GLY A 522 -8.85 -19.43 -23.07
C GLY A 522 -7.42 -19.61 -22.53
N VAL A 523 -7.30 -19.44 -21.21
CA VAL A 523 -6.05 -19.46 -20.42
C VAL A 523 -5.68 -20.85 -19.93
N ASP A 524 -4.40 -21.04 -19.60
CA ASP A 524 -3.89 -22.26 -18.99
C ASP A 524 -3.96 -22.20 -17.45
N TRP A 525 -5.00 -22.79 -16.86
CA TRP A 525 -5.23 -22.76 -15.41
C TRP A 525 -4.20 -23.54 -14.59
N ASP A 526 -3.56 -24.57 -15.17
CA ASP A 526 -2.52 -25.36 -14.50
C ASP A 526 -1.30 -24.50 -14.16
N ARG A 527 -1.04 -23.47 -14.98
CA ARG A 527 0.11 -22.57 -14.85
C ARG A 527 -0.19 -21.29 -14.06
N ALA A 528 -1.41 -21.14 -13.54
CA ALA A 528 -1.84 -19.95 -12.81
C ALA A 528 -0.83 -19.56 -11.71
N CYS A 529 -0.56 -18.26 -11.59
CA CYS A 529 0.38 -17.72 -10.60
C CYS A 529 -0.31 -16.68 -9.70
N PHE A 530 -0.17 -16.82 -8.39
CA PHE A 530 -0.35 -15.71 -7.46
C PHE A 530 1.02 -15.14 -7.07
N MET A 531 1.14 -13.81 -6.92
CA MET A 531 2.45 -13.17 -6.72
C MET A 531 3.16 -13.52 -5.41
N MET A 532 2.48 -14.18 -4.46
CA MET A 532 3.08 -14.71 -3.24
C MET A 532 3.35 -16.23 -3.29
N ASP A 533 3.10 -16.89 -4.42
CA ASP A 533 3.42 -18.32 -4.58
C ASP A 533 4.93 -18.54 -4.38
N PRO A 534 5.39 -19.64 -3.74
CA PRO A 534 6.81 -19.90 -3.52
C PRO A 534 7.66 -19.83 -4.80
N LYS A 535 7.11 -20.26 -5.95
CA LYS A 535 7.78 -20.16 -7.27
C LYS A 535 8.09 -18.72 -7.69
N ILE A 536 7.18 -17.77 -7.39
CA ILE A 536 7.33 -16.36 -7.73
C ILE A 536 8.22 -15.67 -6.68
N THR A 537 8.01 -15.96 -5.40
CA THR A 537 8.86 -15.46 -4.31
C THR A 537 10.33 -15.80 -4.55
N ARG A 538 10.66 -17.06 -4.88
CA ARG A 538 12.04 -17.46 -5.23
C ARG A 538 12.60 -16.67 -6.42
N ALA A 539 11.81 -16.43 -7.45
CA ALA A 539 12.24 -15.66 -8.62
C ALA A 539 12.52 -14.18 -8.28
N VAL A 540 11.69 -13.56 -7.42
CA VAL A 540 11.89 -12.19 -6.92
C VAL A 540 13.11 -12.10 -6.03
N THR A 541 13.30 -13.03 -5.08
CA THR A 541 14.49 -13.09 -4.21
C THR A 541 15.77 -13.26 -5.01
N HIS A 542 15.81 -14.21 -5.96
CA HIS A 542 16.97 -14.40 -6.83
C HIS A 542 17.27 -13.16 -7.68
N ALA A 543 16.24 -12.51 -8.24
CA ALA A 543 16.42 -11.27 -8.99
C ALA A 543 16.95 -10.12 -8.11
N PHE A 544 16.49 -10.01 -6.86
CA PHE A 544 17.00 -9.04 -5.90
C PHE A 544 18.48 -9.27 -5.59
N ILE A 545 18.86 -10.52 -5.25
CA ILE A 545 20.26 -10.90 -4.94
C ILE A 545 21.17 -10.56 -6.12
N VAL A 546 20.86 -11.04 -7.33
CA VAL A 546 21.70 -10.82 -8.52
C VAL A 546 21.80 -9.33 -8.90
N MET A 547 20.76 -8.53 -8.68
CA MET A 547 20.82 -7.08 -8.90
C MET A 547 21.58 -6.34 -7.79
N HIS A 548 21.55 -6.82 -6.55
CA HIS A 548 22.32 -6.28 -5.44
C HIS A 548 23.82 -6.57 -5.60
N GLU A 549 24.20 -7.80 -5.93
CA GLU A 549 25.58 -8.22 -6.22
C GLU A 549 26.19 -7.41 -7.37
N LYS A 550 25.39 -7.10 -8.41
CA LYS A 550 25.80 -6.23 -9.53
C LYS A 550 25.83 -4.73 -9.18
N GLY A 551 25.54 -4.36 -7.93
CA GLY A 551 25.49 -2.98 -7.48
C GLY A 551 24.40 -2.13 -8.14
N VAL A 552 23.40 -2.76 -8.76
CA VAL A 552 22.23 -2.13 -9.38
C VAL A 552 21.18 -1.79 -8.33
N ILE A 553 20.94 -2.71 -7.39
CA ILE A 553 20.19 -2.44 -6.15
C ILE A 553 21.16 -1.96 -5.08
N TYR A 554 20.77 -0.93 -4.33
CA TYR A 554 21.55 -0.37 -3.22
C TYR A 554 20.65 0.24 -2.14
N ARG A 555 21.11 0.25 -0.88
CA ARG A 555 20.42 0.93 0.24
C ARG A 555 21.00 2.34 0.41
N SER A 556 20.16 3.34 0.63
CA SER A 556 20.59 4.75 0.80
C SER A 556 19.61 5.51 1.70
N ASN A 557 20.09 6.49 2.47
CA ASN A 557 19.24 7.40 3.23
C ASN A 557 19.02 8.68 2.41
N ARG A 558 17.81 8.86 1.87
CA ARG A 558 17.43 9.98 1.01
C ARG A 558 16.04 10.46 1.35
N LEU A 559 15.63 11.62 0.82
CA LEU A 559 14.24 12.01 0.84
C LEU A 559 13.40 11.02 0.06
N VAL A 560 12.32 10.55 0.70
CA VAL A 560 11.27 9.77 0.06
C VAL A 560 9.95 10.50 0.18
N ASN A 561 9.07 10.31 -0.81
CA ASN A 561 7.67 10.70 -0.70
C ASN A 561 7.00 9.84 0.38
N TRP A 562 6.84 10.38 1.59
CA TRP A 562 6.23 9.69 2.72
C TRP A 562 4.74 10.03 2.84
N CYS A 563 3.90 9.04 3.10
CA CYS A 563 2.51 9.25 3.45
C CYS A 563 2.28 8.96 4.93
N CYS A 564 2.11 10.01 5.74
CA CYS A 564 1.89 9.90 7.19
C CYS A 564 0.69 9.01 7.56
N VAL A 565 -0.38 9.04 6.76
CA VAL A 565 -1.57 8.17 6.93
C VAL A 565 -1.31 6.70 6.63
N LEU A 566 -0.37 6.38 5.75
CA LEU A 566 0.00 4.99 5.42
C LEU A 566 1.24 4.51 6.19
N ARG A 567 1.97 5.44 6.84
CA ARG A 567 3.27 5.23 7.49
C ARG A 567 4.24 4.48 6.57
N SER A 568 4.32 4.92 5.31
CA SER A 568 5.08 4.24 4.27
C SER A 568 5.55 5.21 3.20
N ALA A 569 6.67 4.87 2.56
CA ALA A 569 7.13 5.53 1.36
C ALA A 569 6.25 5.13 0.17
N ILE A 570 5.99 6.08 -0.73
CA ILE A 570 5.28 5.86 -1.99
C ILE A 570 6.17 6.31 -3.15
N SER A 571 5.95 5.73 -4.32
CA SER A 571 6.68 6.09 -5.54
C SER A 571 6.14 7.38 -6.17
N ASP A 572 6.93 8.07 -7.01
CA ASP A 572 6.51 9.31 -7.67
C ASP A 572 5.21 9.16 -8.49
N ILE A 573 4.99 7.99 -9.08
CA ILE A 573 3.77 7.68 -9.86
C ILE A 573 2.52 7.53 -8.97
N GLU A 574 2.68 7.38 -7.65
CA GLU A 574 1.60 7.32 -6.67
C GLU A 574 1.29 8.69 -6.05
N VAL A 575 1.93 9.77 -6.52
CA VAL A 575 1.72 11.15 -6.08
C VAL A 575 0.86 11.91 -7.10
N ASP A 576 -0.39 12.20 -6.72
CA ASP A 576 -1.26 13.12 -7.46
C ASP A 576 -0.76 14.55 -7.25
N LYS A 577 -0.39 15.25 -8.33
CA LYS A 577 0.04 16.66 -8.27
C LYS A 577 -1.17 17.59 -8.43
N VAL A 578 -1.48 18.38 -7.40
CA VAL A 578 -2.60 19.34 -7.42
C VAL A 578 -2.07 20.76 -7.55
N GLU A 579 -2.32 21.39 -8.70
CA GLU A 579 -2.01 22.80 -8.95
C GLU A 579 -2.99 23.73 -8.22
N LEU A 580 -2.45 24.69 -7.46
CA LEU A 580 -3.17 25.75 -6.78
C LEU A 580 -2.74 27.11 -7.36
N ASN A 581 -3.70 28.00 -7.61
CA ASN A 581 -3.44 29.36 -8.14
C ASN A 581 -3.21 30.41 -7.04
N GLY A 582 -3.34 30.04 -5.77
CA GLY A 582 -3.37 30.93 -4.60
C GLY A 582 -4.02 30.24 -3.40
N ARG A 583 -4.44 31.00 -2.39
CA ARG A 583 -4.92 30.43 -1.12
C ARG A 583 -6.10 29.48 -1.31
N THR A 584 -5.91 28.24 -0.88
CA THR A 584 -6.89 27.16 -1.05
C THR A 584 -6.99 26.32 0.22
N LEU A 585 -8.22 26.14 0.70
CA LEU A 585 -8.53 25.28 1.84
C LEU A 585 -8.76 23.83 1.38
N LEU A 586 -7.80 22.94 1.69
CA LEU A 586 -7.86 21.52 1.37
C LEU A 586 -8.29 20.68 2.59
N SER A 587 -9.03 19.60 2.34
CA SER A 587 -9.37 18.62 3.38
C SER A 587 -8.22 17.61 3.53
N VAL A 588 -7.58 17.58 4.69
CA VAL A 588 -6.47 16.66 5.01
C VAL A 588 -6.97 15.54 5.94
N PRO A 589 -6.69 14.25 5.67
CA PRO A 589 -7.02 13.17 6.59
C PRO A 589 -6.39 13.39 7.98
N GLY A 590 -7.12 13.07 9.05
CA GLY A 590 -6.66 13.27 10.43
C GLY A 590 -6.94 14.66 11.03
N TYR A 591 -7.50 15.58 10.23
CA TYR A 591 -7.94 16.91 10.63
C TYR A 591 -9.44 17.09 10.38
N LEU A 592 -10.15 17.70 11.33
CA LEU A 592 -11.59 18.01 11.20
C LEU A 592 -11.83 19.30 10.40
N ARG A 593 -10.93 20.27 10.57
CA ARG A 593 -10.89 21.51 9.79
C ARG A 593 -10.19 21.28 8.45
N LYS A 594 -10.44 22.18 7.49
CA LYS A 594 -9.59 22.30 6.30
C LYS A 594 -8.31 23.05 6.64
N ILE A 595 -7.23 22.72 5.95
CA ILE A 595 -5.91 23.33 6.10
C ILE A 595 -5.63 24.23 4.90
N GLU A 596 -5.02 25.39 5.15
CA GLU A 596 -4.66 26.36 4.10
C GLU A 596 -3.35 25.96 3.40
N PHE A 597 -3.36 26.02 2.06
CA PHE A 597 -2.21 25.89 1.17
C PHE A 597 -2.28 27.01 0.11
N GLY A 598 -1.22 27.21 -0.68
CA GLY A 598 -1.16 28.28 -1.67
C GLY A 598 -0.94 29.68 -1.07
N ALA A 599 -0.34 29.73 0.11
CA ALA A 599 0.11 30.94 0.78
C ALA A 599 1.63 30.95 0.90
N LEU A 600 2.24 32.13 0.79
CA LEU A 600 3.65 32.37 1.07
C LEU A 600 3.74 33.29 2.30
N THR A 601 4.31 32.76 3.38
CA THR A 601 4.48 33.44 4.67
C THR A 601 5.87 34.05 4.76
N SER A 602 5.94 35.35 5.01
CA SER A 602 7.19 36.08 5.26
C SER A 602 7.42 36.25 6.75
N PHE A 603 8.64 35.96 7.20
CA PHE A 603 9.05 36.12 8.60
C PHE A 603 10.55 36.40 8.72
N ALA A 604 10.96 36.93 9.87
CA ALA A 604 12.30 37.41 10.14
C ALA A 604 13.11 36.47 11.05
N TYR A 605 14.39 36.35 10.73
CA TYR A 605 15.44 35.75 11.54
C TYR A 605 16.37 36.85 12.08
N PRO A 606 16.50 37.05 13.41
CA PRO A 606 17.47 37.98 13.97
C PRO A 606 18.91 37.58 13.65
N ILE A 607 19.79 38.54 13.35
CA ILE A 607 21.21 38.28 13.13
C ILE A 607 21.95 38.21 14.47
N GLU A 608 22.90 37.28 14.60
CA GLU A 608 23.75 37.18 15.78
C GLU A 608 24.60 38.46 15.97
N ASN A 609 24.53 39.05 17.17
CA ASN A 609 25.26 40.26 17.56
C ASN A 609 24.98 41.50 16.68
N SER A 610 23.77 41.62 16.12
CA SER A 610 23.33 42.80 15.36
C SER A 610 21.84 43.08 15.61
N ASP A 611 21.43 44.35 15.45
CA ASP A 611 20.02 44.76 15.40
C ASP A 611 19.38 44.48 14.02
N GLU A 612 20.17 43.99 13.05
CA GLU A 612 19.70 43.55 11.73
C GLU A 612 18.86 42.25 11.82
N GLU A 613 17.93 42.09 10.87
CA GLU A 613 17.17 40.86 10.67
C GLU A 613 17.13 40.45 9.20
N VAL A 614 16.95 39.16 8.97
CA VAL A 614 16.86 38.53 7.65
C VAL A 614 15.43 38.05 7.41
N VAL A 615 14.73 38.67 6.45
CA VAL A 615 13.37 38.25 6.08
C VAL A 615 13.43 37.15 5.01
N VAL A 616 12.88 35.99 5.33
CA VAL A 616 12.70 34.86 4.41
C VAL A 616 11.21 34.67 4.10
N ALA A 617 10.92 33.90 3.05
CA ALA A 617 9.57 33.54 2.66
C ALA A 617 9.42 32.02 2.49
N THR A 618 8.31 31.43 2.98
CA THR A 618 8.06 29.99 2.83
C THR A 618 6.57 29.64 2.76
N THR A 619 6.24 28.55 2.07
CA THR A 619 4.90 27.96 2.02
C THR A 619 4.64 26.93 3.13
N ARG A 620 5.67 26.58 3.93
CA ARG A 620 5.64 25.51 4.94
C ARG A 620 6.30 25.96 6.24
N ILE A 621 5.66 26.90 6.95
CA ILE A 621 6.27 27.54 8.12
C ILE A 621 6.62 26.55 9.26
N GLU A 622 5.88 25.45 9.41
CA GLU A 622 6.19 24.36 10.35
C GLU A 622 7.56 23.73 10.14
N THR A 623 8.09 23.73 8.91
CA THR A 623 9.42 23.17 8.60
C THR A 623 10.57 24.03 9.11
N MET A 624 10.33 25.29 9.51
CA MET A 624 11.39 26.17 9.99
C MET A 624 12.16 25.59 11.18
N LEU A 625 11.49 24.75 11.97
CA LEU A 625 12.04 24.10 13.16
C LEU A 625 13.22 23.14 12.83
N GLY A 626 13.32 22.70 11.57
CA GLY A 626 14.42 21.91 11.03
C GLY A 626 15.42 22.71 10.19
N ASP A 627 15.30 24.05 10.12
CA ASP A 627 16.21 24.87 9.32
C ASP A 627 17.65 24.72 9.84
N THR A 628 18.61 24.58 8.92
CA THR A 628 20.04 24.42 9.25
C THR A 628 20.95 25.43 8.58
N ALA A 629 20.45 26.21 7.62
CA ALA A 629 21.11 27.39 7.08
C ALA A 629 20.08 28.39 6.51
N ILE A 630 20.56 29.58 6.15
CA ILE A 630 19.85 30.55 5.32
C ILE A 630 20.68 30.76 4.06
N ALA A 631 20.10 30.59 2.88
CA ALA A 631 20.81 30.75 1.61
C ALA A 631 20.50 32.11 0.95
N VAL A 632 21.54 32.75 0.45
CA VAL A 632 21.47 33.94 -0.43
C VAL A 632 22.20 33.67 -1.73
N HIS A 633 21.79 34.31 -2.81
CA HIS A 633 22.49 34.17 -4.09
C HIS A 633 23.85 34.91 -4.06
N PRO A 634 24.98 34.29 -4.49
CA PRO A 634 26.33 34.88 -4.38
C PRO A 634 26.52 36.21 -5.14
N LYS A 635 25.64 36.52 -6.11
CA LYS A 635 25.66 37.78 -6.87
C LYS A 635 24.66 38.82 -6.37
N ASP A 636 23.89 38.53 -5.31
CA ASP A 636 22.93 39.48 -4.76
C ASP A 636 23.63 40.52 -3.86
N ASN A 637 23.90 41.68 -4.43
CA ASN A 637 24.55 42.78 -3.72
C ASN A 637 23.76 43.29 -2.51
N ARG A 638 22.44 43.02 -2.41
CA ARG A 638 21.62 43.41 -1.24
C ARG A 638 22.06 42.67 0.02
N TYR A 639 22.44 41.39 -0.10
CA TYR A 639 22.69 40.51 1.04
C TYR A 639 24.12 39.94 1.08
N LYS A 640 24.98 40.30 0.11
CA LYS A 640 26.38 39.87 0.06
C LYS A 640 27.18 40.13 1.34
N HIS A 641 26.85 41.20 2.07
CA HIS A 641 27.47 41.58 3.34
C HIS A 641 27.01 40.75 4.56
N LEU A 642 26.03 39.86 4.37
CA LEU A 642 25.51 38.94 5.38
C LEU A 642 26.09 37.53 5.27
N ILE A 643 26.69 37.17 4.12
CA ILE A 643 27.31 35.86 3.90
C ILE A 643 28.38 35.61 4.96
N GLY A 644 28.30 34.48 5.65
CA GLY A 644 29.20 34.11 6.76
C GLY A 644 28.80 34.67 8.13
N LYS A 645 27.79 35.54 8.24
CA LYS A 645 27.12 35.83 9.53
C LYS A 645 26.23 34.65 9.92
N ASN A 646 25.82 34.60 11.19
CA ASN A 646 24.80 33.66 11.68
C ASN A 646 23.47 34.39 11.93
N CYS A 647 22.36 33.73 11.64
CA CYS A 647 21.05 34.04 12.19
C CYS A 647 20.78 33.23 13.47
N LEU A 648 19.95 33.75 14.37
CA LEU A 648 19.47 33.05 15.55
C LEU A 648 18.09 32.44 15.28
N HIS A 649 17.93 31.13 15.49
CA HIS A 649 16.64 30.47 15.29
C HIS A 649 15.63 30.90 16.39
N PRO A 650 14.43 31.43 16.06
CA PRO A 650 13.54 32.06 17.04
C PRO A 650 13.07 31.19 18.21
N PHE A 651 13.00 29.87 18.05
CA PHE A 651 12.42 28.95 19.04
C PHE A 651 13.38 27.90 19.60
N LEU A 652 14.60 27.81 19.07
CA LEU A 652 15.55 26.74 19.37
C LEU A 652 16.94 27.34 19.54
N GLN A 653 17.77 26.74 20.39
CA GLN A 653 19.15 27.18 20.60
C GLN A 653 20.06 26.73 19.44
N ARG A 654 19.77 27.25 18.23
CA ARG A 654 20.47 26.93 16.98
C ARG A 654 20.88 28.23 16.29
N LYS A 655 22.15 28.28 15.88
CA LYS A 655 22.68 29.29 14.96
C LYS A 655 22.55 28.76 13.53
N LEU A 656 22.07 29.60 12.62
CA LEU A 656 21.88 29.28 11.20
C LEU A 656 22.90 30.08 10.38
N PRO A 657 23.94 29.46 9.80
CA PRO A 657 24.88 30.19 8.94
C PRO A 657 24.16 30.74 7.71
N ILE A 658 24.53 31.96 7.30
CA ILE A 658 24.10 32.56 6.04
C ILE A 658 25.10 32.12 4.95
N ILE A 659 24.68 31.21 4.08
CA ILE A 659 25.50 30.60 3.02
C ILE A 659 25.20 31.21 1.65
N ALA A 660 26.16 31.11 0.73
CA ALA A 660 26.03 31.57 -0.64
C ALA A 660 25.80 30.38 -1.58
N ASP A 661 24.62 30.28 -2.21
CA ASP A 661 24.31 29.22 -3.17
C ASP A 661 23.58 29.77 -4.41
N SER A 662 23.99 29.30 -5.60
CA SER A 662 23.45 29.77 -6.89
C SER A 662 22.06 29.21 -7.24
N PHE A 663 21.51 28.30 -6.44
CA PHE A 663 20.09 27.88 -6.53
C PHE A 663 19.12 29.01 -6.21
N VAL A 664 19.50 29.97 -5.35
CA VAL A 664 18.60 31.02 -4.87
C VAL A 664 18.24 32.00 -5.99
N ASP A 665 16.94 32.09 -6.31
CA ASP A 665 16.42 33.12 -7.20
C ASP A 665 16.35 34.48 -6.48
N MET A 666 17.07 35.47 -7.02
CA MET A 666 17.13 36.84 -6.48
C MET A 666 15.80 37.60 -6.66
N GLU A 667 14.99 37.24 -7.67
CA GLU A 667 13.72 37.91 -7.97
C GLU A 667 12.54 37.30 -7.22
N PHE A 668 12.69 36.07 -6.69
CA PHE A 668 11.62 35.41 -5.94
C PHE A 668 11.55 35.89 -4.48
N ALA A 669 10.38 36.43 -4.11
CA ALA A 669 10.06 36.90 -2.77
C ALA A 669 11.09 37.91 -2.21
N THR A 670 11.95 37.50 -1.27
CA THR A 670 13.01 38.35 -0.70
C THR A 670 14.38 38.13 -1.32
N GLY A 671 14.56 37.12 -2.18
CA GLY A 671 15.90 36.68 -2.63
C GLY A 671 16.69 35.92 -1.56
N ILE A 672 16.03 35.49 -0.48
CA ILE A 672 16.62 34.75 0.64
C ILE A 672 15.74 33.55 0.97
N VAL A 673 16.35 32.36 1.04
CA VAL A 673 15.65 31.09 1.22
C VAL A 673 16.11 30.43 2.52
N LYS A 674 15.17 29.96 3.34
CA LYS A 674 15.47 29.09 4.48
C LYS A 674 15.81 27.68 3.98
N ILE A 675 16.80 27.01 4.57
CA ILE A 675 17.25 25.69 4.11
C ILE A 675 16.90 24.62 5.15
N THR A 676 16.03 23.68 4.79
CA THR A 676 15.60 22.52 5.59
C THR A 676 15.93 21.19 4.88
N PRO A 677 17.19 20.71 4.90
CA PRO A 677 17.63 19.62 4.03
C PRO A 677 16.89 18.27 4.22
N ALA A 678 16.22 18.07 5.35
CA ALA A 678 15.43 16.88 5.63
C ALA A 678 13.96 16.92 5.13
N HIS A 679 13.51 18.02 4.51
CA HIS A 679 12.09 18.23 4.16
C HIS A 679 11.78 18.87 2.79
N ASP A 680 12.79 19.27 2.00
CA ASP A 680 12.62 19.69 0.61
C ASP A 680 13.76 19.17 -0.27
N HIS A 681 13.47 18.83 -1.53
CA HIS A 681 14.45 18.24 -2.44
C HIS A 681 15.53 19.22 -2.90
N ASN A 682 15.23 20.52 -3.02
CA ASN A 682 16.25 21.51 -3.38
C ASN A 682 17.13 21.81 -2.16
N ASP A 683 16.52 21.95 -0.98
CA ASP A 683 17.22 22.15 0.29
C ASP A 683 18.13 20.95 0.62
N TYR A 684 17.73 19.72 0.26
CA TYR A 684 18.54 18.52 0.38
C TYR A 684 19.84 18.63 -0.42
N GLU A 685 19.76 19.04 -1.68
CA GLU A 685 20.94 19.24 -2.55
C GLU A 685 21.82 20.40 -2.08
N VAL A 686 21.24 21.50 -1.57
CA VAL A 686 22.00 22.57 -0.90
C VAL A 686 22.69 22.03 0.36
N GLY A 687 21.99 21.22 1.15
CA GLY A 687 22.52 20.58 2.35
C GLY A 687 23.73 19.68 2.06
N LEU A 688 23.68 18.91 0.97
CA LEU A 688 24.83 18.11 0.51
C LEU A 688 25.99 19.00 0.06
N ARG A 689 25.74 20.04 -0.77
CA ARG A 689 26.79 20.94 -1.28
C ARG A 689 27.54 21.69 -0.19
N HIS A 690 26.86 22.09 0.89
CA HIS A 690 27.42 22.89 1.97
C HIS A 690 27.67 22.10 3.27
N ASN A 691 27.57 20.76 3.22
CA ASN A 691 27.74 19.86 4.36
C ASN A 691 26.91 20.27 5.60
N LEU A 692 25.64 20.62 5.37
CA LEU A 692 24.73 21.06 6.44
C LEU A 692 24.17 19.87 7.22
N PRO A 693 23.83 20.04 8.51
CA PRO A 693 23.07 19.03 9.25
C PRO A 693 21.69 18.77 8.62
N PHE A 694 21.23 17.53 8.74
CA PHE A 694 19.92 17.06 8.25
C PHE A 694 19.03 16.75 9.46
N ILE A 695 18.10 17.67 9.78
CA ILE A 695 17.30 17.64 11.02
C ILE A 695 15.82 17.35 10.70
N THR A 696 15.31 16.21 11.19
CA THR A 696 13.96 15.73 10.84
C THR A 696 12.91 16.26 11.80
N CYS A 697 12.04 17.13 11.28
CA CYS A 697 10.91 17.75 11.98
C CYS A 697 9.75 16.80 12.28
N PHE A 698 9.55 15.74 11.48
CA PHE A 698 8.32 14.95 11.54
C PHE A 698 8.57 13.49 11.93
N THR A 699 7.67 12.96 12.75
CA THR A 699 7.53 11.53 12.99
C THR A 699 6.81 10.85 11.81
N ASP A 700 6.91 9.52 11.74
CA ASP A 700 6.31 8.68 10.69
C ASP A 700 4.78 8.84 10.54
N ASP A 701 4.10 9.30 11.58
CA ASP A 701 2.66 9.59 11.58
C ASP A 701 2.30 11.07 11.42
N GLY A 702 3.28 11.94 11.18
CA GLY A 702 3.08 13.35 10.84
C GLY A 702 2.91 14.30 12.03
N ASN A 703 3.42 13.90 13.20
CA ASN A 703 3.56 14.79 14.36
C ASN A 703 4.96 15.42 14.39
N MET A 704 5.14 16.50 15.15
CA MET A 704 6.45 17.13 15.34
C MET A 704 7.36 16.26 16.22
N SER A 705 8.61 16.09 15.81
CA SER A 705 9.63 15.32 16.52
C SER A 705 10.11 16.00 17.81
N GLU A 706 10.89 15.29 18.60
CA GLU A 706 11.49 15.82 19.83
C GLU A 706 12.46 16.99 19.56
N GLN A 707 13.02 17.07 18.35
CA GLN A 707 13.93 18.14 17.91
C GLN A 707 13.22 19.49 17.70
N CYS A 708 11.88 19.52 17.75
CA CYS A 708 11.04 20.70 17.51
C CYS A 708 10.75 21.53 18.77
N GLY A 709 11.37 21.23 19.91
CA GLY A 709 11.28 22.06 21.13
C GLY A 709 9.87 22.12 21.71
N GLU A 710 9.33 23.34 21.90
CA GLU A 710 7.99 23.56 22.45
C GLU A 710 6.84 23.01 21.58
N PHE A 711 7.10 22.77 20.29
CA PHE A 711 6.11 22.26 19.34
C PHE A 711 6.05 20.73 19.23
N LYS A 712 6.90 20.00 19.98
CA LYS A 712 6.96 18.52 19.94
C LYS A 712 5.59 17.86 20.16
N ASN A 713 5.36 16.72 19.52
CA ASN A 713 4.11 15.93 19.56
C ASN A 713 2.86 16.62 18.98
N MET A 714 2.91 17.89 18.58
CA MET A 714 1.80 18.52 17.84
C MET A 714 1.68 17.91 16.44
N LYS A 715 0.49 17.85 15.85
CA LYS A 715 0.35 17.45 14.44
C LYS A 715 0.92 18.53 13.51
N ARG A 716 1.59 18.17 12.42
CA ARG A 716 2.29 19.11 11.49
C ARG A 716 1.51 20.38 11.12
N PHE A 717 0.20 20.29 10.86
CA PHE A 717 -0.59 21.46 10.46
C PHE A 717 -1.25 22.20 11.63
N ASP A 718 -1.30 21.61 12.83
CA ASP A 718 -1.62 22.35 14.06
C ASP A 718 -0.36 23.07 14.58
N ALA A 719 0.82 22.46 14.43
CA ALA A 719 2.12 23.07 14.66
C ALA A 719 2.38 24.26 13.71
N ARG A 720 1.97 24.18 12.43
CA ARG A 720 1.98 25.30 11.47
C ARG A 720 1.36 26.57 12.06
N ASP A 721 0.16 26.44 12.63
CA ASP A 721 -0.57 27.57 13.20
C ASP A 721 0.07 28.02 14.53
N ALA A 722 0.52 27.08 15.37
CA ALA A 722 1.22 27.39 16.62
C ALA A 722 2.52 28.18 16.40
N VAL A 723 3.34 27.78 15.42
CA VAL A 723 4.58 28.47 15.02
C VAL A 723 4.26 29.86 14.48
N LEU A 724 3.23 29.99 13.64
CA LEU A 724 2.80 31.28 13.10
C LEU A 724 2.37 32.26 14.20
N GLU A 725 1.59 31.80 15.19
CA GLU A 725 1.21 32.62 16.34
C GLU A 725 2.40 32.95 17.26
N ALA A 726 3.36 32.02 17.41
CA ALA A 726 4.59 32.28 18.16
C ALA A 726 5.49 33.34 17.47
N LEU A 727 5.58 33.32 16.13
CA LEU A 727 6.29 34.35 15.35
C LEU A 727 5.62 35.73 15.47
N LYS A 728 4.28 35.79 15.46
CA LYS A 728 3.54 37.04 15.72
C LYS A 728 3.81 37.58 17.13
N LYS A 729 3.78 36.73 18.15
CA LYS A 729 4.08 37.11 19.55
C LYS A 729 5.51 37.64 19.73
N LYS A 730 6.48 37.12 18.98
CA LYS A 730 7.87 37.62 18.97
C LYS A 730 8.10 38.82 18.06
N GLY A 731 7.07 39.32 17.37
CA GLY A 731 7.21 40.44 16.44
C GLY A 731 8.04 40.12 15.19
N LEU A 732 8.20 38.83 14.83
CA LEU A 732 9.01 38.36 13.70
C LEU A 732 8.19 38.02 12.45
N PHE A 733 6.86 37.97 12.55
CA PHE A 733 5.99 37.81 11.37
C PHE A 733 6.02 39.08 10.50
N ARG A 734 6.19 38.94 9.17
CA ARG A 734 6.31 40.05 8.21
C ARG A 734 5.19 40.12 7.18
N GLY A 735 4.33 39.11 7.11
CA GLY A 735 3.14 39.11 6.25
C GLY A 735 2.88 37.76 5.61
N GLN A 736 1.82 37.69 4.81
CA GLN A 736 1.45 36.49 4.07
C GLN A 736 0.75 36.88 2.77
N SER A 737 1.22 36.37 1.64
CA SER A 737 0.68 36.61 0.29
C SER A 737 0.12 35.33 -0.34
N ASP A 738 -0.67 35.50 -1.40
CA ASP A 738 -1.12 34.39 -2.24
C ASP A 738 0.02 33.92 -3.13
N ASN A 739 0.20 32.61 -3.23
CA ASN A 739 1.30 32.01 -3.97
C ASN A 739 0.85 30.74 -4.72
N PRO A 740 0.87 30.74 -6.06
CA PRO A 740 0.66 29.54 -6.84
C PRO A 740 1.65 28.44 -6.47
N MET A 741 1.18 27.21 -6.30
CA MET A 741 2.03 26.07 -5.93
C MET A 741 1.44 24.74 -6.38
N VAL A 742 2.27 23.70 -6.40
CA VAL A 742 1.83 22.31 -6.57
C VAL A 742 1.85 21.61 -5.22
N VAL A 743 0.71 21.05 -4.80
CA VAL A 743 0.61 20.23 -3.58
C VAL A 743 0.65 18.75 -3.96
N PRO A 744 1.62 17.96 -3.46
CA PRO A 744 1.66 16.53 -3.69
C PRO A 744 0.68 15.81 -2.75
N LEU A 745 -0.26 15.05 -3.31
CA LEU A 745 -1.19 14.21 -2.57
C LEU A 745 -0.88 12.74 -2.81
N CYS A 746 -0.96 11.92 -1.77
CA CYS A 746 -0.92 10.47 -1.94
C CYS A 746 -2.19 10.03 -2.68
N SER A 747 -2.04 9.44 -3.87
CA SER A 747 -3.13 8.98 -4.73
C SER A 747 -4.14 8.06 -4.02
N ARG A 748 -3.69 7.31 -3.00
CA ARG A 748 -4.45 6.30 -2.26
C ARG A 748 -5.14 6.85 -1.00
N SER A 749 -4.43 7.60 -0.16
CA SER A 749 -4.96 8.13 1.11
C SER A 749 -5.58 9.52 0.99
N LYS A 750 -5.24 10.26 -0.08
CA LYS A 750 -5.48 11.70 -0.28
C LYS A 750 -4.88 12.60 0.81
N ASP A 751 -3.87 12.11 1.50
CA ASP A 751 -3.06 12.88 2.45
C ASP A 751 -1.98 13.70 1.73
N ILE A 752 -1.51 14.78 2.36
CA ILE A 752 -0.37 15.55 1.86
C ILE A 752 0.90 14.71 2.04
N VAL A 753 1.67 14.56 0.97
CA VAL A 753 2.95 13.82 0.97
C VAL A 753 4.03 14.67 1.64
N GLU A 754 4.81 14.04 2.51
CA GLU A 754 5.99 14.65 3.14
C GLU A 754 7.28 14.11 2.53
N PRO A 755 8.21 14.96 2.06
CA PRO A 755 9.60 14.57 1.92
C PRO A 755 10.17 14.32 3.33
N ILE A 756 10.60 13.09 3.60
CA ILE A 756 11.24 12.69 4.86
C ILE A 756 12.45 11.82 4.54
N LEU A 757 13.54 11.96 5.29
CA LEU A 757 14.71 11.09 5.19
C LEU A 757 14.39 9.67 5.68
N LYS A 758 14.52 8.69 4.79
CA LYS A 758 14.42 7.27 5.14
C LYS A 758 15.51 6.46 4.43
N SER A 759 16.10 5.53 5.19
CA SER A 759 16.93 4.46 4.62
C SER A 759 16.02 3.50 3.86
N GLN A 760 16.18 3.44 2.53
CA GLN A 760 15.39 2.59 1.65
C GLN A 760 16.25 1.94 0.57
N TRP A 761 15.68 0.94 -0.10
CA TRP A 761 16.26 0.27 -1.25
C TRP A 761 15.91 0.99 -2.56
N TYR A 762 16.91 1.22 -3.40
CA TYR A 762 16.79 1.89 -4.69
C TYR A 762 17.37 1.03 -5.80
N VAL A 763 16.83 1.18 -7.01
CA VAL A 763 17.35 0.60 -8.24
C VAL A 763 18.05 1.71 -9.04
N LYS A 764 19.28 1.49 -9.51
CA LYS A 764 19.96 2.38 -10.45
C LYS A 764 19.30 2.25 -11.83
N CYS A 765 18.41 3.19 -12.14
CA CYS A 765 17.62 3.14 -13.38
C CYS A 765 18.43 3.51 -14.64
N ASP A 766 19.54 4.23 -14.53
CA ASP A 766 20.21 4.89 -15.68
C ASP A 766 20.58 3.91 -16.81
N GLN A 767 21.35 2.86 -16.49
CA GLN A 767 21.75 1.82 -17.46
C GLN A 767 20.58 0.92 -17.90
N ILE A 768 19.51 0.84 -17.11
CA ILE A 768 18.31 0.07 -17.46
C ILE A 768 17.46 0.87 -18.45
N ALA A 769 17.28 2.17 -18.19
CA ALA A 769 16.56 3.11 -19.04
C ALA A 769 17.25 3.29 -20.39
N GLN A 770 18.59 3.39 -20.42
CA GLN A 770 19.35 3.46 -21.67
C GLN A 770 19.13 2.22 -22.55
N ARG A 771 19.28 1.01 -21.99
CA ARG A 771 19.01 -0.24 -22.73
C ARG A 771 17.55 -0.39 -23.16
N ALA A 772 16.61 0.09 -22.35
CA ALA A 772 15.19 0.10 -22.71
C ALA A 772 14.90 1.08 -23.85
N PHE A 773 15.54 2.26 -23.86
CA PHE A 773 15.45 3.23 -24.95
C PHE A 773 16.04 2.66 -26.26
N GLU A 774 17.19 1.99 -26.18
CA GLU A 774 17.83 1.32 -27.32
C GLU A 774 16.99 0.18 -27.90
N ALA A 775 16.28 -0.59 -27.06
CA ALA A 775 15.42 -1.68 -27.52
C ALA A 775 14.05 -1.23 -28.07
N VAL A 776 13.65 0.03 -27.85
CA VAL A 776 12.40 0.63 -28.36
C VAL A 776 12.63 1.44 -29.65
N LYS A 777 13.88 1.83 -29.90
CA LYS A 777 14.31 2.63 -31.05
C LYS A 777 14.45 1.81 -32.35
#